data_AF-A0A7L4DDS4-F1
#
_entry.id   AF-A0A7L4DDS4-F1
#
_cell.length_a   1.000
_cell.length_b   1.000
_cell.length_c   1.000
_cell.angle_alpha   90.00
_cell.angle_beta   90.00
_cell.angle_gamma   90.00
#
_symmetry.space_group_name_H-M   'P 1'
#
loop_
_entity.id
_entity.type
_entity.pdbx_description
1 polymer ?
#
loop_
_entity_poly.entity_id
_entity_poly.type
_entity_poly.pdbx_seq_one_letter_code
_entity_poly.pdbx_strand_id
1 'polypeptide(L)'
;EKVEYAFLIIFTVETFLKIIAYGLLLHPNAYVRNGWNLLDFVIVIVGLFSVILEQLTKETEGGSHSGGKPGGFDVKALRAFRVLRPLRLVSGVPSLQVVLNSIIKAMVPLLHIALLVLFVIIIYAIIGLELFIGKMHKSCFLIDSDILVEEDPAPCAFSGNGRQCVMNGTECKGGWVGPNGGITNFDNFAFAMLTVFQCITMEGWTDVLYWMNDAMGFELPWVYFVSLVIFGSFFVLNLVLGVLSGEFSKEREKAKARGDFQKLREKQQLEEDLKGYLDWITQAEDIDPENDEEVDEEGKRNTSMPTSETESVNTENVSGEGETPACCGSLCQTISKSKFSRRWRRWNRFNRRKCRAAVKSVTFYWLVIVLVFLNTLTISSEHYNQPDWLTQIQDIANKVLLALFTCEMLVKMYSLGLQAYFVSLFNRFDCFVVCGGIVETILVELEIMSPLGISVFRCVRLLRIFKVTRHWASLSNLVASLLNSMKSIASLLLLLFLFIIIFSLLGMQLFGGKFNFDETQTKRSTFDNFPQALLTVFQILTGEDWNAVMYDGIMAYGGPSSSGMIVCIYFIILFICGNYILLNVFLAIAVDNLADAESLNTAQKEEAEEKERKKNARKESLENKKSEKSDGDQKKPKDSKVFILKIVSFLSSFTDFGEDEDKDPYPPCDVPGEDEEDEEDEPEVPAGPRPRRISELNMKEKITPIPEGSAFFIFSNTNPIRVGCHRLINHHIFTNLILVFIMLSSVSLAAEDPIRSHSFRNNILGYADYVFTSMFTFEIILKVTAFGAFLHKGSFCRNYFNLLDLLVVGVSLVSFGIQSSAISVVKILRVLRVLRPLRAINRAKGLKHVVQCVFVAIRTIGNIMIVTTLLQFMFACIGVQLFKGKFYRCTDEAKQNPEECRGIYIVYKDGDVDNPMVKERVWQNSDFNFDNVLSAMMALFTVSTFEGWPALLYKAIDSNGENVGPVYNYRVEISIFFIIYIIIIAFFMMNIFVGFVIVTFQEQGEQEYKNCELDKNQ
;
A
#
# COMPACT_ATOMS: atom_id res chain seq x y z
N GLU A 1 -26.11 -22.10 26.80
CA GLU A 1 -26.96 -21.50 27.85
C GLU A 1 -26.54 -21.87 29.27
N LYS A 2 -26.39 -23.14 29.67
CA LYS A 2 -25.99 -23.46 31.07
C LYS A 2 -24.65 -22.83 31.51
N VAL A 3 -23.67 -22.79 30.62
CA VAL A 3 -22.37 -22.14 30.86
C VAL A 3 -22.50 -20.62 30.99
N GLU A 4 -23.51 -20.00 30.36
CA GLU A 4 -23.76 -18.56 30.44
C GLU A 4 -24.12 -18.11 31.85
N TYR A 5 -24.87 -18.94 32.58
CA TYR A 5 -25.19 -18.67 33.98
C TYR A 5 -23.93 -18.64 34.85
N ALA A 6 -22.97 -19.54 34.59
CA ALA A 6 -21.70 -19.55 35.32
C ALA A 6 -20.91 -18.23 35.09
N PHE A 7 -20.80 -17.77 33.83
CA PHE A 7 -20.14 -16.50 33.54
C PHE A 7 -20.87 -15.31 34.18
N LEU A 8 -22.20 -15.26 34.11
CA LEU A 8 -23.00 -14.19 34.71
C LEU A 8 -22.85 -14.16 36.23
N ILE A 9 -22.83 -15.32 36.90
CA ILE A 9 -22.60 -15.42 38.35
C ILE A 9 -21.21 -14.88 38.70
N ILE A 10 -20.16 -15.32 37.97
CA ILE A 10 -18.78 -14.83 38.19
C ILE A 10 -18.72 -13.30 38.07
N PHE A 11 -19.34 -12.73 37.03
CA PHE A 11 -19.32 -11.29 36.80
C PHE A 11 -20.15 -10.51 37.83
N THR A 12 -21.24 -11.09 38.32
CA THR A 12 -22.04 -10.51 39.39
C THR A 12 -21.26 -10.47 40.70
N VAL A 13 -20.55 -11.56 41.03
CA VAL A 13 -19.68 -11.63 42.21
C VAL A 13 -18.53 -10.63 42.10
N GLU A 14 -17.85 -10.58 40.95
CA GLU A 14 -16.77 -9.62 40.71
C GLU A 14 -17.24 -8.17 40.90
N THR A 15 -18.38 -7.81 40.29
CA THR A 15 -18.97 -6.47 40.37
C THR A 15 -19.34 -6.12 41.80
N PHE A 16 -19.96 -7.05 42.53
CA PHE A 16 -20.36 -6.85 43.93
C PHE A 16 -19.14 -6.66 44.84
N LEU A 17 -18.08 -7.46 44.66
CA LEU A 17 -16.82 -7.30 45.41
C LEU A 17 -16.16 -5.94 45.14
N LYS A 18 -16.14 -5.48 43.88
CA LYS A 18 -15.62 -4.15 43.51
C LYS A 18 -16.44 -3.01 44.12
N ILE A 19 -17.77 -3.15 44.16
CA ILE A 19 -18.66 -2.16 44.79
C ILE A 19 -18.42 -2.07 46.29
N ILE A 20 -18.24 -3.20 46.98
CA ILE A 20 -17.92 -3.23 48.42
C ILE A 20 -16.56 -2.57 48.68
N ALA A 21 -15.55 -2.85 47.86
CA ALA A 21 -14.19 -2.35 48.06
C ALA A 21 -14.06 -0.83 47.78
N TYR A 22 -14.65 -0.34 46.69
CA TYR A 22 -14.49 1.06 46.26
C TYR A 22 -15.62 1.99 46.72
N GLY A 23 -16.75 1.44 47.16
CA GLY A 23 -17.99 2.18 47.38
C GLY A 23 -18.71 2.51 46.07
N LEU A 24 -20.04 2.72 46.14
CA LEU A 24 -20.89 2.85 44.95
C LEU A 24 -20.81 4.23 44.28
N LEU A 25 -21.05 5.31 45.03
CA LEU A 25 -21.19 6.68 44.47
C LEU A 25 -20.45 7.79 45.26
N LEU A 26 -20.42 7.72 46.59
CA LEU A 26 -20.02 8.87 47.43
C LEU A 26 -18.51 9.13 47.47
N HIS A 27 -17.67 8.14 47.18
CA HIS A 27 -16.21 8.31 47.18
C HIS A 27 -15.67 8.84 45.84
N PRO A 28 -14.57 9.62 45.83
CA PRO A 28 -13.94 10.10 44.59
C PRO A 28 -13.44 8.96 43.70
N ASN A 29 -13.01 7.85 44.31
CA ASN A 29 -12.62 6.60 43.62
C ASN A 29 -13.76 5.57 43.57
N ALA A 30 -15.02 6.01 43.69
CA ALA A 30 -16.16 5.11 43.68
C ALA A 30 -16.28 4.35 42.36
N TYR A 31 -16.83 3.14 42.44
CA TYR A 31 -16.90 2.19 41.34
C TYR A 31 -17.55 2.80 40.08
N VAL A 32 -18.70 3.47 40.23
CA VAL A 32 -19.51 4.01 39.11
C VAL A 32 -18.88 5.26 38.47
N ARG A 33 -17.95 5.96 39.15
CA ARG A 33 -17.28 7.15 38.58
C ARG A 33 -16.24 6.80 37.51
N ASN A 34 -15.72 5.58 37.52
CA ASN A 34 -14.86 5.10 36.44
C ASN A 34 -15.74 4.59 35.29
N GLY A 35 -15.64 5.22 34.11
CA GLY A 35 -16.44 4.88 32.93
C GLY A 35 -16.34 3.40 32.52
N TRP A 36 -15.19 2.76 32.73
CA TRP A 36 -14.99 1.33 32.42
C TRP A 36 -15.72 0.41 33.38
N ASN A 37 -15.74 0.76 34.67
CA ASN A 37 -16.49 0.03 35.68
C ASN A 37 -18.00 0.22 35.50
N LEU A 38 -18.44 1.40 35.05
CA LEU A 38 -19.83 1.65 34.67
C LEU A 38 -20.26 0.76 33.50
N LEU A 39 -19.41 0.58 32.49
CA LEU A 39 -19.67 -0.35 31.38
C LEU A 39 -19.81 -1.79 31.88
N ASP A 40 -18.88 -2.26 32.71
CA ASP A 40 -18.95 -3.60 33.34
C ASP A 40 -20.25 -3.79 34.13
N PHE A 41 -20.66 -2.77 34.91
CA PHE A 41 -21.90 -2.76 35.68
C PHE A 41 -23.14 -2.90 34.79
N VAL A 42 -23.21 -2.14 33.70
CA VAL A 42 -24.32 -2.19 32.75
C VAL A 42 -24.43 -3.57 32.11
N ILE A 43 -23.31 -4.18 31.71
CA ILE A 43 -23.29 -5.53 31.13
C ILE A 43 -23.87 -6.57 32.10
N VAL A 44 -23.50 -6.49 33.38
CA VAL A 44 -24.01 -7.41 34.42
C VAL A 44 -25.49 -7.20 34.67
N ILE A 45 -25.96 -5.95 34.80
CA ILE A 45 -27.38 -5.65 35.00
C ILE A 45 -28.22 -6.13 33.83
N VAL A 46 -27.83 -5.82 32.59
CA VAL A 46 -28.57 -6.24 31.39
C VAL A 46 -28.59 -7.77 31.29
N GLY A 47 -27.48 -8.43 31.66
CA GLY A 47 -27.40 -9.89 31.74
C GLY A 47 -28.36 -10.49 32.76
N LEU A 48 -28.40 -9.95 33.98
CA LEU A 48 -29.33 -10.38 35.04
C LEU A 48 -30.78 -10.11 34.64
N PHE A 49 -31.07 -8.94 34.09
CA PHE A 49 -32.41 -8.57 33.61
C PHE A 49 -32.89 -9.52 32.51
N SER A 50 -32.03 -9.89 31.56
CA SER A 50 -32.37 -10.86 30.51
C SER A 50 -32.74 -12.23 31.09
N VAL A 51 -32.01 -12.70 32.11
CA VAL A 51 -32.30 -13.98 32.77
C VAL A 51 -33.62 -13.93 33.54
N ILE A 52 -33.86 -12.85 34.29
CA ILE A 52 -35.11 -12.65 35.04
C ILE A 52 -36.30 -12.62 34.09
N LEU A 53 -36.21 -11.86 32.99
CA LEU A 53 -37.29 -11.77 32.02
C LEU A 53 -37.56 -13.12 31.35
N GLU A 54 -36.51 -13.86 30.98
CA GLU A 54 -36.64 -15.20 30.38
C GLU A 54 -37.37 -16.16 31.33
N GLN A 55 -37.08 -16.09 32.64
CA GLN A 55 -37.73 -16.91 33.65
C GLN A 55 -39.20 -16.52 33.87
N LEU A 56 -39.51 -15.22 33.92
CA LEU A 56 -40.89 -14.71 34.03
C LEU A 56 -41.74 -15.10 32.81
N THR A 57 -41.18 -15.07 31.60
CA THR A 57 -41.90 -15.52 30.40
C THR A 57 -42.16 -17.03 30.39
N LYS A 58 -41.22 -17.85 30.89
CA LYS A 58 -41.41 -19.32 30.98
C LYS A 58 -42.49 -19.71 31.99
N GLU A 59 -42.67 -18.95 33.07
CA GLU A 59 -43.74 -19.20 34.05
C GLU A 59 -45.14 -18.83 33.52
N THR A 60 -45.22 -17.91 32.54
CA THR A 60 -46.50 -17.43 31.99
C THR A 60 -47.06 -18.38 30.91
N GLU A 61 -46.23 -19.17 30.23
CA GLU A 61 -46.66 -20.15 29.21
C GLU A 61 -47.22 -21.47 29.80
N GLY A 62 -47.29 -21.60 31.13
CA GLY A 62 -47.95 -22.73 31.82
C GLY A 62 -49.49 -22.70 31.82
N GLY A 63 -50.12 -21.69 31.22
CA GLY A 63 -51.57 -21.50 31.23
C GLY A 63 -52.17 -21.24 29.84
N SER A 64 -52.80 -22.27 29.27
CA SER A 64 -53.82 -22.25 28.19
C SER A 64 -53.63 -21.32 26.99
N HIS A 65 -53.42 -21.94 25.82
CA HIS A 65 -53.62 -21.34 24.51
C HIS A 65 -54.94 -20.56 24.39
N SER A 66 -54.85 -19.26 24.12
CA SER A 66 -55.86 -18.53 23.32
C SER A 66 -55.17 -17.42 22.53
N GLY A 67 -55.49 -17.36 21.24
CA GLY A 67 -54.77 -16.56 20.25
C GLY A 67 -55.05 -15.06 20.29
N GLY A 68 -54.14 -14.31 19.64
CA GLY A 68 -54.43 -12.98 19.12
C GLY A 68 -53.77 -11.81 19.86
N LYS A 69 -52.44 -11.67 19.73
CA LYS A 69 -51.66 -10.42 19.50
C LYS A 69 -50.18 -10.67 19.85
N PRO A 70 -49.21 -10.49 18.92
CA PRO A 70 -47.80 -10.62 19.24
C PRO A 70 -47.32 -9.32 19.91
N GLY A 71 -47.56 -9.20 21.21
CA GLY A 71 -47.04 -8.12 22.05
C GLY A 71 -46.05 -8.61 23.10
N GLY A 72 -45.55 -9.86 22.97
CA GLY A 72 -44.46 -10.34 23.80
C GLY A 72 -43.17 -9.65 23.39
N PHE A 73 -42.50 -8.97 24.33
CA PHE A 73 -41.15 -8.47 24.11
C PHE A 73 -40.29 -9.60 23.54
N ASP A 74 -39.63 -9.35 22.41
CA ASP A 74 -38.81 -10.35 21.74
C ASP A 74 -37.58 -10.64 22.60
N VAL A 75 -37.69 -11.66 23.48
CA VAL A 75 -36.62 -12.07 24.40
C VAL A 75 -35.35 -12.47 23.62
N LYS A 76 -35.48 -12.78 22.32
CA LYS A 76 -34.36 -12.96 21.40
C LYS A 76 -33.54 -11.69 21.19
N ALA A 77 -34.17 -10.51 21.09
CA ALA A 77 -33.45 -9.23 20.97
C ALA A 77 -32.61 -8.93 22.23
N LEU A 78 -33.07 -9.36 23.41
CA LEU A 78 -32.30 -9.20 24.65
C LEU A 78 -31.06 -10.10 24.71
N ARG A 79 -31.05 -11.22 23.97
CA ARG A 79 -29.85 -12.07 23.83
C ARG A 79 -28.74 -11.35 23.05
N ALA A 80 -29.09 -10.41 22.15
CA ALA A 80 -28.12 -9.63 21.41
C ALA A 80 -27.23 -8.77 22.32
N PHE A 81 -27.73 -8.26 23.47
CA PHE A 81 -26.91 -7.48 24.42
C PHE A 81 -25.76 -8.28 25.04
N ARG A 82 -25.78 -9.62 24.98
CA ARG A 82 -24.66 -10.46 25.41
C ARG A 82 -23.40 -10.20 24.57
N VAL A 83 -23.56 -9.64 23.36
CA VAL A 83 -22.46 -9.24 22.47
C VAL A 83 -21.62 -8.08 23.01
N LEU A 84 -22.07 -7.39 24.07
CA LEU A 84 -21.29 -6.33 24.70
C LEU A 84 -20.19 -6.87 25.62
N ARG A 85 -20.22 -8.15 26.01
CA ARG A 85 -19.23 -8.74 26.94
C ARG A 85 -17.78 -8.71 26.44
N PRO A 86 -17.46 -8.91 25.16
CA PRO A 86 -16.10 -8.73 24.65
C PRO A 86 -15.53 -7.33 24.88
N LEU A 87 -16.36 -6.28 25.04
CA LEU A 87 -15.88 -4.92 25.38
C LEU A 87 -15.19 -4.87 26.76
N ARG A 88 -15.43 -5.84 27.64
CA ARG A 88 -14.70 -5.99 28.91
C ARG A 88 -13.22 -6.30 28.72
N LEU A 89 -12.83 -6.80 27.54
CA LEU A 89 -11.41 -6.93 27.20
C LEU A 89 -10.71 -5.57 27.16
N VAL A 90 -11.43 -4.51 26.75
CA VAL A 90 -10.90 -3.14 26.73
C VAL A 90 -10.73 -2.60 28.15
N SER A 91 -11.64 -2.92 29.08
CA SER A 91 -11.47 -2.55 30.49
C SER A 91 -10.31 -3.32 31.17
N GLY A 92 -10.01 -4.54 30.72
CA GLY A 92 -8.90 -5.36 31.23
C GLY A 92 -7.51 -5.04 30.67
N VAL A 93 -7.41 -4.48 29.45
CA VAL A 93 -6.14 -4.24 28.76
C VAL A 93 -5.82 -2.73 28.68
N PRO A 94 -4.86 -2.21 29.47
CA PRO A 94 -4.59 -0.77 29.53
C PRO A 94 -4.17 -0.14 28.19
N SER A 95 -3.42 -0.88 27.37
CA SER A 95 -3.01 -0.38 26.04
C SER A 95 -4.20 -0.12 25.12
N LEU A 96 -5.27 -0.92 25.18
CA LEU A 96 -6.49 -0.70 24.40
C LEU A 96 -7.25 0.55 24.86
N GLN A 97 -7.22 0.87 26.15
CA GLN A 97 -7.87 2.08 26.69
C GLN A 97 -7.20 3.35 26.16
N VAL A 98 -5.87 3.37 26.12
CA VAL A 98 -5.09 4.50 25.58
C VAL A 98 -5.42 4.71 24.10
N VAL A 99 -5.47 3.62 23.33
CA VAL A 99 -5.80 3.67 21.90
C VAL A 99 -7.23 4.16 21.68
N LEU A 100 -8.22 3.61 22.40
CA LEU A 100 -9.63 4.03 22.24
C LEU A 100 -9.82 5.50 22.61
N ASN A 101 -9.20 5.96 23.70
CA ASN A 101 -9.25 7.37 24.10
C ASN A 101 -8.64 8.30 23.04
N SER A 102 -7.59 7.85 22.35
CA SER A 102 -6.95 8.60 21.27
C SER A 102 -7.88 8.70 20.05
N ILE A 103 -8.56 7.59 19.68
CA ILE A 103 -9.56 7.56 18.60
C ILE A 103 -10.76 8.46 18.91
N ILE A 104 -11.25 8.46 20.16
CA ILE A 104 -12.38 9.32 20.55
C ILE A 104 -12.01 10.80 20.46
N LYS A 105 -10.79 11.18 20.88
CA LYS A 105 -10.30 12.56 20.74
C LYS A 105 -10.20 13.00 19.28
N ALA A 106 -9.73 12.11 18.39
CA ALA A 106 -9.66 12.38 16.96
C ALA A 106 -11.05 12.52 16.28
N MET A 107 -12.12 12.03 16.93
CA MET A 107 -13.47 12.10 16.37
C MET A 107 -14.08 13.50 16.46
N VAL A 108 -13.68 14.30 17.45
CA VAL A 108 -14.30 15.61 17.73
C VAL A 108 -14.13 16.59 16.56
N PRO A 109 -12.92 16.78 15.99
CA PRO A 109 -12.75 17.67 14.84
C PRO A 109 -13.52 17.21 13.59
N LEU A 110 -13.74 15.90 13.44
CA LEU A 110 -14.50 15.33 12.33
C LEU A 110 -16.01 15.59 12.42
N LEU A 111 -16.54 15.97 13.59
CA LEU A 111 -17.97 16.23 13.75
C LEU A 111 -18.46 17.34 12.81
N HIS A 112 -17.65 18.37 12.57
CA HIS A 112 -17.99 19.43 11.61
C HIS A 112 -18.08 18.91 10.17
N ILE A 113 -17.18 18.00 9.79
CA ILE A 113 -17.22 17.37 8.46
C ILE A 113 -18.40 16.43 8.36
N ALA A 114 -18.68 15.61 9.38
CA ALA A 114 -19.84 14.73 9.40
C ALA A 114 -21.16 15.49 9.24
N LEU A 115 -21.28 16.68 9.87
CA LEU A 115 -22.42 17.57 9.68
C LEU A 115 -22.52 18.11 8.25
N LEU A 116 -21.40 18.49 7.64
CA LEU A 116 -21.36 18.90 6.22
C LEU A 116 -21.80 17.76 5.30
N VAL A 117 -21.30 16.54 5.51
CA VAL A 117 -21.67 15.34 4.74
C VAL A 117 -23.16 15.05 4.87
N LEU A 118 -23.69 15.07 6.09
CA LEU A 118 -25.12 14.88 6.34
C LEU A 118 -25.95 15.93 5.58
N PHE A 119 -25.51 17.19 5.58
CA PHE A 119 -26.19 18.26 4.85
C PHE A 119 -26.16 18.04 3.33
N VAL A 120 -25.01 17.62 2.77
CA VAL A 120 -24.89 17.26 1.35
C VAL A 120 -25.83 16.10 1.01
N ILE A 121 -25.87 15.05 1.83
CA ILE A 121 -26.79 13.91 1.66
C ILE A 121 -28.24 14.40 1.63
N ILE A 122 -28.65 15.27 2.56
CA ILE A 122 -30.01 15.79 2.63
C ILE A 122 -30.35 16.60 1.36
N ILE A 123 -29.46 17.48 0.90
CA ILE A 123 -29.69 18.28 -0.32
C ILE A 123 -29.90 17.36 -1.53
N TYR A 124 -28.97 16.43 -1.75
CA TYR A 124 -29.06 15.53 -2.91
C TYR A 124 -30.25 14.57 -2.79
N ALA A 125 -30.62 14.12 -1.59
CA ALA A 125 -31.81 13.31 -1.38
C ALA A 125 -33.09 14.07 -1.75
N ILE A 126 -33.21 15.36 -1.40
CA ILE A 126 -34.36 16.20 -1.78
C ILE A 126 -34.38 16.45 -3.29
N ILE A 127 -33.24 16.78 -3.90
CA ILE A 127 -33.14 16.98 -5.35
C ILE A 127 -33.50 15.68 -6.09
N GLY A 128 -32.95 14.54 -5.65
CA GLY A 128 -33.24 13.24 -6.24
C GLY A 128 -34.71 12.84 -6.09
N LEU A 129 -35.32 13.09 -4.92
CA LEU A 129 -36.75 12.88 -4.69
C LEU A 129 -37.59 13.66 -5.72
N GLU A 130 -37.38 14.96 -5.85
CA GLU A 130 -38.16 15.81 -6.78
C GLU A 130 -37.95 15.44 -8.25
N LEU A 131 -36.72 15.08 -8.64
CA LEU A 131 -36.42 14.74 -10.03
C LEU A 131 -36.89 13.34 -10.43
N PHE A 132 -36.84 12.36 -9.52
CA PHE A 132 -36.89 10.94 -9.85
C PHE A 132 -38.06 10.16 -9.22
N ILE A 133 -38.95 10.83 -8.49
CA ILE A 133 -40.11 10.21 -7.84
C ILE A 133 -40.94 9.34 -8.81
N GLY A 134 -41.16 8.09 -8.42
CA GLY A 134 -42.01 7.12 -9.11
C GLY A 134 -41.54 6.68 -10.51
N LYS A 135 -40.30 7.02 -10.92
CA LYS A 135 -39.79 6.68 -12.26
C LYS A 135 -39.34 5.23 -12.40
N MET A 136 -38.94 4.57 -11.32
CA MET A 136 -38.36 3.23 -11.32
C MET A 136 -39.38 2.06 -11.20
N HIS A 137 -40.68 2.32 -11.28
CA HIS A 137 -41.74 1.28 -11.07
C HIS A 137 -42.27 0.60 -12.34
N LYS A 138 -41.58 0.76 -13.47
CA LYS A 138 -41.99 0.23 -14.77
C LYS A 138 -40.94 -0.76 -15.25
N SER A 139 -41.35 -1.95 -15.66
CA SER A 139 -40.45 -2.95 -16.25
C SER A 139 -41.14 -3.69 -17.39
N CYS A 140 -40.42 -4.57 -18.08
CA CYS A 140 -40.91 -5.32 -19.23
C CYS A 140 -41.65 -6.58 -18.78
N PHE A 141 -42.96 -6.61 -19.06
CA PHE A 141 -43.85 -7.74 -18.81
C PHE A 141 -44.25 -8.40 -20.13
N LEU A 142 -44.68 -9.66 -20.08
CA LEU A 142 -45.35 -10.30 -21.22
C LEU A 142 -46.76 -9.71 -21.41
N ILE A 143 -47.20 -9.54 -22.66
CA ILE A 143 -48.48 -8.86 -22.99
C ILE A 143 -49.71 -9.50 -22.32
N ASP A 144 -49.69 -10.81 -22.07
CA ASP A 144 -50.82 -11.57 -21.52
C ASP A 144 -50.59 -12.08 -20.08
N SER A 145 -49.46 -11.78 -19.44
CA SER A 145 -49.15 -12.24 -18.07
C SER A 145 -48.36 -11.22 -17.24
N ASP A 146 -48.61 -11.17 -15.93
CA ASP A 146 -47.86 -10.31 -15.00
C ASP A 146 -46.47 -10.89 -14.63
N ILE A 147 -45.86 -11.65 -15.57
CA ILE A 147 -44.56 -12.29 -15.39
C ILE A 147 -43.48 -11.38 -16.00
N LEU A 148 -42.42 -11.13 -15.22
CA LEU A 148 -41.24 -10.41 -15.67
C LEU A 148 -40.42 -11.24 -16.66
N VAL A 149 -39.95 -10.60 -17.73
CA VAL A 149 -39.27 -11.30 -18.83
C VAL A 149 -37.79 -11.51 -18.53
N GLU A 150 -37.14 -10.51 -17.94
CA GLU A 150 -35.70 -10.47 -17.69
C GLU A 150 -35.34 -11.10 -16.34
N GLU A 151 -34.22 -11.83 -16.27
CA GLU A 151 -33.69 -12.42 -15.00
C GLU A 151 -33.27 -11.32 -14.02
N ASP A 152 -32.60 -10.27 -14.51
CA ASP A 152 -32.32 -9.05 -13.76
C ASP A 152 -33.20 -7.91 -14.29
N PRO A 153 -34.37 -7.65 -13.68
CA PRO A 153 -35.32 -6.67 -14.18
C PRO A 153 -34.77 -5.25 -14.09
N ALA A 154 -34.81 -4.53 -15.21
CA ALA A 154 -34.45 -3.12 -15.29
C ALA A 154 -35.68 -2.23 -15.53
N PRO A 155 -35.60 -0.92 -15.22
CA PRO A 155 -36.65 0.03 -15.58
C PRO A 155 -36.88 0.14 -17.09
N CYS A 156 -38.11 0.45 -17.50
CA CYS A 156 -38.45 0.75 -18.89
C CYS A 156 -39.29 2.02 -19.04
N ALA A 157 -39.32 2.57 -20.25
CA ALA A 157 -40.13 3.72 -20.62
C ALA A 157 -41.20 3.35 -21.67
N PHE A 158 -42.43 3.87 -21.50
CA PHE A 158 -43.54 3.66 -22.45
C PHE A 158 -43.29 4.28 -23.83
N SER A 159 -42.66 5.47 -23.86
CA SER A 159 -42.22 6.17 -25.07
C SER A 159 -41.24 7.28 -24.69
N GLY A 160 -40.25 7.57 -25.55
CA GLY A 160 -39.25 8.61 -25.32
C GLY A 160 -37.80 8.10 -25.38
N ASN A 161 -36.89 8.85 -24.74
CA ASN A 161 -35.44 8.61 -24.76
C ASN A 161 -34.96 7.50 -23.79
N GLY A 162 -35.87 6.87 -23.05
CA GLY A 162 -35.57 5.75 -22.14
C GLY A 162 -35.55 4.40 -22.87
N ARG A 163 -35.22 3.33 -22.12
CA ARG A 163 -35.13 1.97 -22.64
C ARG A 163 -36.52 1.44 -23.01
N GLN A 164 -36.62 0.86 -24.21
CA GLN A 164 -37.82 0.19 -24.70
C GLN A 164 -37.63 -1.33 -24.62
N CYS A 165 -38.72 -2.06 -24.39
CA CYS A 165 -38.71 -3.52 -24.40
C CYS A 165 -38.50 -4.02 -25.84
N VAL A 166 -37.42 -4.76 -26.08
CA VAL A 166 -36.98 -5.14 -27.43
C VAL A 166 -37.61 -6.46 -27.90
N MET A 167 -38.12 -7.28 -26.97
CA MET A 167 -38.61 -8.63 -27.27
C MET A 167 -40.05 -8.60 -27.81
N ASN A 168 -40.30 -9.32 -28.91
CA ASN A 168 -41.65 -9.49 -29.45
C ASN A 168 -42.57 -10.16 -28.41
N GLY A 169 -43.73 -9.58 -28.15
CA GLY A 169 -44.66 -10.09 -27.14
C GLY A 169 -44.47 -9.51 -25.74
N THR A 170 -43.65 -8.45 -25.59
CA THR A 170 -43.43 -7.77 -24.31
C THR A 170 -43.95 -6.33 -24.35
N GLU A 171 -44.53 -5.87 -23.24
CA GLU A 171 -44.96 -4.49 -23.03
C GLU A 171 -44.32 -3.89 -21.78
N CYS A 172 -43.97 -2.61 -21.85
CA CYS A 172 -43.52 -1.86 -20.68
C CYS A 172 -44.75 -1.53 -19.83
N LYS A 173 -44.87 -2.13 -18.65
CA LYS A 173 -46.04 -1.97 -17.77
C LYS A 173 -45.59 -1.51 -16.39
N GLY A 174 -46.41 -0.68 -15.75
CA GLY A 174 -46.22 -0.29 -14.35
C GLY A 174 -46.70 -1.40 -13.40
N GLY A 175 -46.22 -1.37 -12.16
CA GLY A 175 -46.57 -2.38 -11.14
C GLY A 175 -45.38 -3.19 -10.63
N TRP A 176 -44.17 -2.87 -11.10
CA TRP A 176 -42.95 -3.40 -10.54
C TRP A 176 -42.57 -2.64 -9.27
N VAL A 177 -42.18 -3.38 -8.22
CA VAL A 177 -41.76 -2.81 -6.92
C VAL A 177 -40.52 -1.92 -7.04
N GLY A 178 -39.69 -2.14 -8.06
CA GLY A 178 -38.46 -1.41 -8.32
C GLY A 178 -37.21 -2.28 -8.12
N PRO A 179 -36.01 -1.75 -8.42
CA PRO A 179 -34.77 -2.50 -8.34
C PRO A 179 -34.47 -2.98 -6.90
N ASN A 180 -33.75 -4.09 -6.77
CA ASN A 180 -33.36 -4.70 -5.48
C ASN A 180 -34.54 -4.90 -4.51
N GLY A 181 -35.67 -5.40 -5.00
CA GLY A 181 -36.87 -5.61 -4.17
C GLY A 181 -37.56 -4.32 -3.73
N GLY A 182 -37.33 -3.21 -4.44
CA GLY A 182 -37.88 -1.89 -4.13
C GLY A 182 -37.11 -1.12 -3.06
N ILE A 183 -35.88 -1.51 -2.71
CA ILE A 183 -35.06 -0.81 -1.70
C ILE A 183 -34.40 0.44 -2.30
N THR A 184 -33.88 0.35 -3.52
CA THR A 184 -33.23 1.46 -4.22
C THR A 184 -34.25 2.23 -5.04
N ASN A 185 -34.80 3.29 -4.45
CA ASN A 185 -35.77 4.18 -5.09
C ASN A 185 -35.66 5.63 -4.56
N PHE A 186 -36.36 6.54 -5.22
CA PHE A 186 -36.46 7.95 -4.85
C PHE A 186 -37.92 8.34 -4.57
N ASP A 187 -38.72 7.46 -3.97
CA ASP A 187 -40.14 7.71 -3.74
C ASP A 187 -40.42 8.40 -2.41
N ASN A 188 -39.59 8.10 -1.40
CA ASN A 188 -39.65 8.75 -0.09
C ASN A 188 -38.28 9.30 0.31
N PHE A 189 -38.29 10.32 1.15
CA PHE A 189 -37.07 10.97 1.63
C PHE A 189 -36.06 9.99 2.26
N ALA A 190 -36.53 8.98 3.01
CA ALA A 190 -35.65 7.98 3.63
C ALA A 190 -34.99 7.03 2.62
N PHE A 191 -35.72 6.57 1.59
CA PHE A 191 -35.16 5.73 0.52
C PHE A 191 -34.21 6.53 -0.37
N ALA A 192 -34.56 7.78 -0.67
CA ALA A 192 -33.67 8.70 -1.38
C ALA A 192 -32.38 8.95 -0.58
N MET A 193 -32.47 9.16 0.73
CA MET A 193 -31.31 9.31 1.61
C MET A 193 -30.42 8.05 1.63
N LEU A 194 -31.01 6.85 1.72
CA LEU A 194 -30.27 5.60 1.69
C LEU A 194 -29.58 5.37 0.33
N THR A 195 -30.27 5.63 -0.77
CA THR A 195 -29.73 5.50 -2.13
C THR A 195 -28.61 6.52 -2.38
N VAL A 196 -28.76 7.76 -1.89
CA VAL A 196 -27.70 8.79 -1.95
C VAL A 196 -26.51 8.41 -1.10
N PHE A 197 -26.73 7.88 0.10
CA PHE A 197 -25.66 7.37 0.97
C PHE A 197 -24.87 6.26 0.26
N GLN A 198 -25.56 5.28 -0.35
CA GLN A 198 -24.93 4.23 -1.15
C GLN A 198 -24.09 4.81 -2.32
N CYS A 199 -24.61 5.82 -3.02
CA CYS A 199 -23.86 6.45 -4.12
C CYS A 199 -22.61 7.18 -3.62
N ILE A 200 -22.68 7.83 -2.46
CA ILE A 200 -21.53 8.55 -1.85
C ILE A 200 -20.42 7.59 -1.42
N THR A 201 -20.77 6.37 -0.99
CA THR A 201 -19.78 5.34 -0.66
C THR A 201 -19.07 4.75 -1.89
N MET A 202 -19.43 5.18 -3.11
CA MET A 202 -18.87 4.73 -4.39
C MET A 202 -19.17 3.25 -4.74
N GLU A 203 -20.21 2.66 -4.16
CA GLU A 203 -20.58 1.25 -4.39
C GLU A 203 -21.95 1.13 -5.05
N GLY A 204 -22.03 0.44 -6.20
CA GLY A 204 -23.27 0.28 -6.97
C GLY A 204 -23.90 1.59 -7.47
N TRP A 205 -23.17 2.71 -7.47
CA TRP A 205 -23.70 4.02 -7.88
C TRP A 205 -23.98 4.09 -9.39
N THR A 206 -23.19 3.37 -10.19
CA THR A 206 -23.40 3.25 -11.64
C THR A 206 -24.68 2.48 -11.96
N ASP A 207 -25.04 1.48 -11.16
CA ASP A 207 -26.27 0.72 -11.38
C ASP A 207 -27.49 1.62 -11.19
N VAL A 208 -27.49 2.45 -10.15
CA VAL A 208 -28.53 3.46 -9.93
C VAL A 208 -28.59 4.48 -11.08
N LEU A 209 -27.43 4.91 -11.58
CA LEU A 209 -27.35 5.77 -12.76
C LEU A 209 -27.95 5.09 -14.00
N TYR A 210 -27.60 3.82 -14.25
CA TYR A 210 -28.09 3.07 -15.41
C TYR A 210 -29.58 2.78 -15.33
N TRP A 211 -30.11 2.41 -14.16
CA TRP A 211 -31.55 2.28 -13.93
C TRP A 211 -32.28 3.60 -14.19
N MET A 212 -31.69 4.74 -13.79
CA MET A 212 -32.29 6.04 -14.10
C MET A 212 -32.24 6.37 -15.60
N ASN A 213 -31.11 6.10 -16.26
CA ASN A 213 -30.98 6.28 -17.70
C ASN A 213 -32.00 5.43 -18.48
N ASP A 214 -32.23 4.19 -18.06
CA ASP A 214 -33.21 3.30 -18.65
C ASP A 214 -34.65 3.81 -18.43
N ALA A 215 -34.93 4.43 -17.27
CA ALA A 215 -36.25 4.96 -16.94
C ALA A 215 -36.61 6.29 -17.67
N MET A 216 -35.68 7.23 -17.79
CA MET A 216 -35.96 8.59 -18.31
C MET A 216 -35.06 9.08 -19.45
N GLY A 217 -34.02 8.32 -19.81
CA GLY A 217 -33.03 8.68 -20.83
C GLY A 217 -31.76 9.30 -20.24
N PHE A 218 -30.73 9.40 -21.07
CA PHE A 218 -29.35 9.71 -20.64
C PHE A 218 -29.05 11.21 -20.42
N GLU A 219 -29.95 12.14 -20.73
CA GLU A 219 -29.60 13.58 -20.86
C GLU A 219 -29.33 14.29 -19.52
N LEU A 220 -30.10 13.98 -18.48
CA LEU A 220 -30.04 14.66 -17.17
C LEU A 220 -29.43 13.82 -16.02
N PRO A 221 -29.67 12.49 -15.91
CA PRO A 221 -29.25 11.73 -14.73
C PRO A 221 -27.74 11.75 -14.49
N TRP A 222 -26.93 11.67 -15.55
CA TRP A 222 -25.47 11.67 -15.41
C TRP A 222 -24.95 12.95 -14.75
N VAL A 223 -25.57 14.11 -14.98
CA VAL A 223 -25.17 15.38 -14.34
C VAL A 223 -25.33 15.28 -12.83
N TYR A 224 -26.47 14.75 -12.38
CA TYR A 224 -26.78 14.55 -10.96
C TYR A 224 -25.80 13.56 -10.30
N PHE A 225 -25.62 12.37 -10.89
CA PHE A 225 -24.79 11.33 -10.27
C PHE A 225 -23.29 11.67 -10.33
N VAL A 226 -22.80 12.25 -11.43
CA VAL A 226 -21.39 12.67 -11.52
C VAL A 226 -21.11 13.82 -10.55
N SER A 227 -22.01 14.81 -10.41
CA SER A 227 -21.82 15.88 -9.42
C SER A 227 -21.89 15.34 -7.99
N LEU A 228 -22.79 14.39 -7.71
CA LEU A 228 -22.90 13.72 -6.42
C LEU A 228 -21.60 12.99 -6.04
N VAL A 229 -20.98 12.24 -6.96
CA VAL A 229 -19.72 11.54 -6.68
C VAL A 229 -18.57 12.53 -6.44
N ILE A 230 -18.48 13.61 -7.24
CA ILE A 230 -17.43 14.62 -7.08
C ILE A 230 -17.55 15.35 -5.73
N PHE A 231 -18.72 15.90 -5.41
CA PHE A 231 -18.91 16.72 -4.21
C PHE A 231 -19.20 15.90 -2.95
N GLY A 232 -19.93 14.80 -3.08
CA GLY A 232 -20.36 13.94 -1.97
C GLY A 232 -19.32 12.91 -1.56
N SER A 233 -18.50 12.41 -2.50
CA SER A 233 -17.47 11.41 -2.20
C SER A 233 -16.05 11.97 -2.22
N PHE A 234 -15.53 12.40 -3.38
CA PHE A 234 -14.12 12.81 -3.49
C PHE A 234 -13.79 14.03 -2.65
N PHE A 235 -14.63 15.06 -2.66
CA PHE A 235 -14.40 16.26 -1.85
C PHE A 235 -14.46 15.96 -0.36
N VAL A 236 -15.44 15.16 0.08
CA VAL A 236 -15.61 14.75 1.48
C VAL A 236 -14.42 13.91 1.94
N LEU A 237 -14.02 12.91 1.18
CA LEU A 237 -12.88 12.05 1.50
C LEU A 237 -11.59 12.87 1.66
N ASN A 238 -11.37 13.85 0.78
CA ASN A 238 -10.24 14.77 0.89
C ASN A 238 -10.29 15.65 2.15
N LEU A 239 -11.48 16.14 2.55
CA LEU A 239 -11.65 16.91 3.79
C LEU A 239 -11.37 16.05 5.04
N VAL A 240 -11.90 14.83 5.07
CA VAL A 240 -11.69 13.88 6.17
C VAL A 240 -10.21 13.55 6.31
N LEU A 241 -9.53 13.22 5.19
CA LEU A 241 -8.09 12.98 5.17
C LEU A 241 -7.29 14.19 5.61
N GLY A 242 -7.65 15.39 5.15
CA GLY A 242 -6.98 16.64 5.51
C GLY A 242 -7.07 16.96 7.00
N VAL A 243 -8.28 16.88 7.58
CA VAL A 243 -8.49 17.16 9.01
C VAL A 243 -7.79 16.12 9.88
N LEU A 244 -7.93 14.84 9.56
CA LEU A 244 -7.25 13.81 10.34
C LEU A 244 -5.73 13.90 10.21
N SER A 245 -5.19 14.14 9.00
CA SER A 245 -3.75 14.38 8.83
C SER A 245 -3.27 15.54 9.70
N GLY A 246 -4.04 16.63 9.78
CA GLY A 246 -3.73 17.77 10.64
C GLY A 246 -3.72 17.42 12.13
N GLU A 247 -4.71 16.66 12.60
CA GLU A 247 -4.79 16.24 14.01
C GLU A 247 -3.71 15.23 14.40
N PHE A 248 -3.39 14.27 13.52
CA PHE A 248 -2.28 13.35 13.73
C PHE A 248 -0.93 14.05 13.73
N SER A 249 -0.73 15.05 12.86
CA SER A 249 0.48 15.88 12.89
C SER A 249 0.63 16.64 14.22
N LYS A 250 -0.46 17.22 14.76
CA LYS A 250 -0.43 17.88 16.08
C LYS A 250 -0.08 16.91 17.20
N GLU A 251 -0.65 15.70 17.20
CA GLU A 251 -0.32 14.68 18.21
C GLU A 251 1.13 14.20 18.10
N ARG A 252 1.65 14.07 16.87
CA ARG A 252 3.08 13.78 16.63
C ARG A 252 3.98 14.88 17.17
N GLU A 253 3.67 16.15 16.93
CA GLU A 253 4.47 17.28 17.43
C GLU A 253 4.54 17.28 18.97
N LYS A 254 3.41 17.00 19.65
CA LYS A 254 3.38 16.83 21.10
C LYS A 254 4.23 15.64 21.56
N ALA A 255 4.23 14.52 20.84
CA ALA A 255 5.07 13.36 21.16
C ALA A 255 6.56 13.67 20.96
N LYS A 256 6.92 14.41 19.90
CA LYS A 256 8.29 14.87 19.64
C LYS A 256 8.77 15.80 20.75
N ALA A 257 7.92 16.72 21.20
CA ALA A 257 8.21 17.64 22.31
C ALA A 257 8.43 16.92 23.65
N ARG A 258 7.87 15.72 23.85
CA ARG A 258 8.08 14.89 25.06
C ARG A 258 9.43 14.15 25.08
N GLY A 259 10.21 14.22 23.99
CA GLY A 259 11.54 13.60 23.92
C GLY A 259 11.55 12.09 23.66
N ASP A 260 10.40 11.48 23.35
CA ASP A 260 10.33 10.03 23.06
C ASP A 260 11.11 9.65 21.80
N PHE A 261 11.21 10.57 20.84
CA PHE A 261 12.03 10.40 19.64
C PHE A 261 13.53 10.31 19.96
N GLN A 262 14.00 11.07 20.95
CA GLN A 262 15.38 11.03 21.41
C GLN A 262 15.71 9.64 21.98
N LYS A 263 14.83 9.11 22.84
CA LYS A 263 14.97 7.77 23.45
C LYS A 263 14.98 6.64 22.41
N LEU A 264 14.14 6.74 21.37
CA LEU A 264 14.10 5.74 20.31
C LEU A 264 15.40 5.72 19.49
N ARG A 265 15.91 6.91 19.15
CA ARG A 265 17.18 7.08 18.43
C ARG A 265 18.37 6.58 19.25
N GLU A 266 18.41 6.90 20.54
CA GLU A 266 19.42 6.39 21.49
C GLU A 266 19.41 4.86 21.55
N LYS A 267 18.23 4.24 21.59
CA LYS A 267 18.12 2.77 21.62
C LYS A 267 18.57 2.11 20.31
N GLN A 268 18.21 2.68 19.16
CA GLN A 268 18.66 2.17 17.86
C GLN A 268 20.18 2.31 17.71
N GLN A 269 20.74 3.46 18.08
CA GLN A 269 22.18 3.69 18.07
C GLN A 269 22.91 2.70 18.99
N LEU A 270 22.39 2.48 20.20
CA LEU A 270 22.97 1.52 21.15
C LEU A 270 22.95 0.08 20.60
N GLU A 271 21.89 -0.34 19.89
CA GLU A 271 21.83 -1.65 19.26
C GLU A 271 22.85 -1.80 18.11
N GLU A 272 23.03 -0.75 17.29
CA GLU A 272 24.06 -0.73 16.24
C GLU A 272 25.48 -0.76 16.83
N ASP A 273 25.73 0.07 17.85
CA ASP A 273 27.01 0.13 18.54
C ASP A 273 27.32 -1.21 19.23
N LEU A 274 26.36 -1.79 19.96
CA LEU A 274 26.52 -3.09 20.61
C LEU A 274 26.86 -4.19 19.60
N LYS A 275 26.21 -4.18 18.44
CA LYS A 275 26.50 -5.12 17.35
C LYS A 275 27.90 -4.88 16.77
N GLY A 276 28.31 -3.63 16.60
CA GLY A 276 29.66 -3.25 16.19
C GLY A 276 30.73 -3.72 17.16
N TYR A 277 30.52 -3.52 18.46
CA TYR A 277 31.40 -4.02 19.51
C TYR A 277 31.46 -5.56 19.52
N LEU A 278 30.34 -6.25 19.37
CA LEU A 278 30.31 -7.72 19.27
C LEU A 278 31.10 -8.21 18.04
N ASP A 279 30.99 -7.52 16.91
CA ASP A 279 31.74 -7.82 15.70
C ASP A 279 33.25 -7.58 15.90
N TRP A 280 33.65 -6.53 16.61
CA TRP A 280 35.06 -6.30 16.95
C TRP A 280 35.61 -7.35 17.91
N ILE A 281 34.86 -7.72 18.95
CA ILE A 281 35.24 -8.76 19.91
C ILE A 281 35.43 -10.10 19.18
N THR A 282 34.45 -10.50 18.36
CA THR A 282 34.54 -11.75 17.59
C THR A 282 35.65 -11.71 16.53
N GLN A 283 35.98 -10.53 15.99
CA GLN A 283 37.11 -10.38 15.08
C GLN A 283 38.46 -10.44 15.81
N ALA A 284 38.55 -9.92 17.03
CA ALA A 284 39.73 -10.00 17.88
C ALA A 284 39.99 -11.43 18.37
N GLU A 285 38.96 -12.18 18.77
CA GLU A 285 39.08 -13.61 19.15
C GLU A 285 39.61 -14.50 18.02
N ASP A 286 39.43 -14.11 16.75
CA ASP A 286 39.93 -14.84 15.57
C ASP A 286 41.40 -14.48 15.22
N ILE A 287 41.93 -13.37 15.74
CA ILE A 287 43.31 -12.91 15.58
C ILE A 287 44.11 -13.40 16.80
N ASP A 288 44.60 -14.63 16.71
CA ASP A 288 45.54 -15.18 17.68
C ASP A 288 46.92 -14.50 17.51
N PRO A 289 47.48 -13.84 18.55
CA PRO A 289 48.80 -13.18 18.48
C PRO A 289 49.97 -14.15 18.27
N GLU A 290 49.79 -15.46 18.50
CA GLU A 290 50.86 -16.47 18.32
C GLU A 290 51.34 -16.64 16.88
N ASN A 291 50.74 -15.95 15.89
CA ASN A 291 51.08 -16.11 14.49
C ASN A 291 52.09 -15.10 13.96
N ASP A 292 52.48 -14.09 14.76
CA ASP A 292 53.53 -13.11 14.40
C ASP A 292 54.81 -13.29 15.24
N GLU A 293 54.79 -14.08 16.33
CA GLU A 293 55.99 -14.35 17.15
C GLU A 293 56.95 -15.41 16.55
N GLU A 294 56.57 -16.13 15.49
CA GLU A 294 57.47 -17.10 14.82
C GLU A 294 58.22 -16.53 13.60
N VAL A 295 58.05 -15.25 13.24
CA VAL A 295 58.72 -14.67 12.04
C VAL A 295 59.76 -13.58 12.34
N ASP A 296 59.74 -12.92 13.49
CA ASP A 296 60.74 -11.88 13.80
C ASP A 296 61.14 -11.87 15.29
N GLU A 297 61.92 -12.84 15.75
CA GLU A 297 62.70 -12.66 16.99
C GLU A 297 63.99 -13.51 17.02
N GLU A 298 64.92 -13.20 16.10
CA GLU A 298 66.35 -13.38 16.34
C GLU A 298 66.95 -12.02 16.74
N GLY A 299 66.67 -11.54 17.95
CA GLY A 299 67.28 -10.29 18.41
C GLY A 299 66.68 -9.62 19.64
N LYS A 300 67.28 -9.92 20.80
CA LYS A 300 67.32 -9.10 22.05
C LYS A 300 66.05 -9.07 22.92
N ARG A 301 66.07 -9.95 23.93
CA ARG A 301 65.40 -9.75 25.22
C ARG A 301 65.72 -8.38 25.83
N ASN A 302 64.70 -7.71 26.39
CA ASN A 302 64.74 -6.98 27.66
C ASN A 302 63.31 -6.70 28.19
N THR A 303 62.98 -7.38 29.29
CA THR A 303 62.09 -7.02 30.44
C THR A 303 61.04 -5.90 30.33
N SER A 304 59.76 -6.23 30.58
CA SER A 304 58.97 -5.71 31.73
C SER A 304 57.59 -6.39 31.96
N MET A 305 57.24 -6.45 33.25
CA MET A 305 56.05 -6.84 34.06
C MET A 305 54.72 -7.40 33.48
N PRO A 306 54.05 -8.30 34.23
CA PRO A 306 52.65 -8.68 34.04
C PRO A 306 51.68 -7.78 34.86
N THR A 307 50.58 -7.33 34.24
CA THR A 307 49.49 -6.61 34.92
C THR A 307 48.28 -7.52 35.14
N SER A 308 48.06 -7.82 36.42
CA SER A 308 46.81 -8.03 37.16
C SER A 308 45.56 -8.54 36.42
N GLU A 309 45.16 -9.75 36.81
CA GLU A 309 43.79 -10.25 36.76
C GLU A 309 42.88 -9.46 37.72
N THR A 310 41.65 -9.16 37.30
CA THR A 310 40.55 -8.81 38.19
C THR A 310 39.47 -9.88 38.08
N GLU A 311 39.34 -10.68 39.15
CA GLU A 311 38.26 -11.63 39.37
C GLU A 311 36.92 -10.90 39.60
N SER A 312 35.86 -11.42 39.00
CA SER A 312 34.47 -11.10 39.37
C SER A 312 33.94 -12.13 40.36
N VAL A 313 33.38 -11.59 41.44
CA VAL A 313 32.93 -12.21 42.68
C VAL A 313 31.58 -12.94 42.54
N ASN A 314 31.51 -14.19 43.05
CA ASN A 314 30.44 -14.84 43.85
C ASN A 314 30.16 -16.30 43.44
N THR A 315 30.42 -17.27 44.34
CA THR A 315 29.42 -17.80 45.30
C THR A 315 30.05 -18.82 46.27
N GLU A 316 29.78 -18.57 47.56
CA GLU A 316 29.61 -19.47 48.72
C GLU A 316 30.59 -20.65 49.01
N ASN A 317 31.33 -20.46 50.11
CA ASN A 317 31.78 -21.40 51.16
C ASN A 317 31.58 -22.92 50.96
N VAL A 318 32.65 -23.71 51.13
CA VAL A 318 32.88 -24.59 52.30
C VAL A 318 34.40 -24.85 52.48
N SER A 319 34.79 -24.77 53.74
CA SER A 319 36.08 -24.98 54.42
C SER A 319 36.95 -26.18 54.04
N GLY A 320 38.28 -26.00 54.18
CA GLY A 320 39.23 -27.10 54.40
C GLY A 320 40.68 -26.67 54.29
N GLU A 321 41.34 -26.55 55.43
CA GLU A 321 42.73 -26.12 55.69
C GLU A 321 43.83 -26.97 55.00
N GLY A 322 45.02 -26.38 54.85
CA GLY A 322 46.27 -27.11 55.10
C GLY A 322 47.30 -27.22 53.95
N GLU A 323 48.22 -26.25 53.92
CA GLU A 323 49.68 -26.43 53.78
C GLU A 323 50.30 -27.39 52.72
N THR A 324 50.89 -26.77 51.68
CA THR A 324 52.26 -26.93 51.10
C THR A 324 53.11 -28.21 51.34
N PRO A 325 54.18 -28.47 50.55
CA PRO A 325 54.40 -28.33 49.09
C PRO A 325 55.25 -29.51 48.51
N ALA A 326 55.80 -29.30 47.30
CA ALA A 326 56.93 -30.01 46.67
C ALA A 326 56.62 -31.36 45.98
N CYS A 327 57.24 -31.76 44.88
CA CYS A 327 58.13 -31.13 43.91
C CYS A 327 58.29 -32.19 42.79
N CYS A 328 58.34 -31.74 41.54
CA CYS A 328 58.89 -32.43 40.37
C CYS A 328 58.34 -33.84 40.00
N GLY A 329 57.60 -33.86 38.89
CA GLY A 329 57.25 -35.08 38.16
C GLY A 329 57.00 -34.82 36.67
N SER A 330 57.74 -33.89 36.06
CA SER A 330 57.82 -33.81 34.60
C SER A 330 58.64 -35.00 34.08
N LEU A 331 58.02 -36.17 33.89
CA LEU A 331 58.46 -37.14 32.87
C LEU A 331 57.51 -38.35 32.65
N CYS A 332 56.20 -38.19 32.41
CA CYS A 332 55.47 -39.22 31.64
C CYS A 332 54.05 -38.80 31.25
N GLN A 333 53.92 -38.18 30.08
CA GLN A 333 52.89 -38.41 29.05
C GLN A 333 52.77 -37.19 28.12
N THR A 334 53.90 -36.83 27.53
CA THR A 334 53.83 -36.22 26.19
C THR A 334 54.13 -37.33 25.19
N ILE A 335 53.39 -37.30 24.08
CA ILE A 335 53.58 -38.05 22.82
C ILE A 335 52.64 -39.25 22.65
N SER A 336 51.40 -38.94 22.22
CA SER A 336 50.83 -39.62 21.03
C SER A 336 49.63 -38.89 20.41
N LYS A 337 49.05 -37.85 21.04
CA LYS A 337 47.90 -37.10 20.45
C LYS A 337 48.15 -35.62 20.14
N SER A 338 49.29 -35.00 20.49
CA SER A 338 49.41 -33.53 20.44
C SER A 338 49.95 -32.92 19.13
N LYS A 339 50.87 -33.57 18.39
CA LYS A 339 51.43 -32.99 17.15
C LYS A 339 50.48 -33.06 15.94
N PHE A 340 49.78 -34.19 15.75
CA PHE A 340 48.75 -34.31 14.70
C PHE A 340 47.52 -33.45 15.02
N SER A 341 47.11 -33.36 16.29
CA SER A 341 46.06 -32.44 16.77
C SER A 341 46.41 -30.97 16.56
N ARG A 342 47.66 -30.56 16.79
CA ARG A 342 48.12 -29.17 16.56
C ARG A 342 48.21 -28.83 15.06
N ARG A 343 48.73 -29.76 14.24
CA ARG A 343 48.78 -29.60 12.77
C ARG A 343 47.37 -29.59 12.15
N TRP A 344 46.47 -30.47 12.62
CA TRP A 344 45.06 -30.47 12.24
C TRP A 344 44.36 -29.19 12.68
N ARG A 345 44.61 -28.67 13.89
CA ARG A 345 44.08 -27.38 14.34
C ARG A 345 44.60 -26.20 13.52
N ARG A 346 45.90 -26.16 13.18
CA ARG A 346 46.48 -25.14 12.29
C ARG A 346 45.88 -25.23 10.88
N TRP A 347 45.74 -26.42 10.31
CA TRP A 347 45.12 -26.65 9.00
C TRP A 347 43.62 -26.30 8.98
N ASN A 348 42.88 -26.68 10.02
CA ASN A 348 41.47 -26.34 10.21
C ASN A 348 41.26 -24.83 10.36
N ARG A 349 42.16 -24.13 11.10
CA ARG A 349 42.14 -22.66 11.21
C ARG A 349 42.47 -21.97 9.88
N PHE A 350 43.47 -22.46 9.14
CA PHE A 350 43.82 -21.96 7.82
C PHE A 350 42.66 -22.13 6.82
N ASN A 351 42.04 -23.32 6.78
CA ASN A 351 40.87 -23.58 5.95
C ASN A 351 39.68 -22.71 6.35
N ARG A 352 39.42 -22.52 7.65
CA ARG A 352 38.35 -21.62 8.13
C ARG A 352 38.58 -20.17 7.69
N ARG A 353 39.82 -19.67 7.74
CA ARG A 353 40.19 -18.33 7.24
C ARG A 353 40.00 -18.20 5.73
N LYS A 354 40.44 -19.20 4.95
CA LYS A 354 40.23 -19.24 3.48
C LYS A 354 38.75 -19.33 3.10
N CYS A 355 37.97 -20.16 3.80
CA CYS A 355 36.52 -20.24 3.62
C CYS A 355 35.82 -18.92 3.99
N ARG A 356 36.23 -18.25 5.07
CA ARG A 356 35.69 -16.94 5.45
C ARG A 356 36.00 -15.87 4.39
N ALA A 357 37.21 -15.87 3.84
CA ALA A 357 37.57 -14.99 2.71
C ALA A 357 36.73 -15.29 1.45
N ALA A 358 36.44 -16.56 1.17
CA ALA A 358 35.57 -16.95 0.06
C ALA A 358 34.11 -16.50 0.28
N VAL A 359 33.54 -16.72 1.48
CA VAL A 359 32.16 -16.33 1.81
C VAL A 359 31.96 -14.81 1.76
N LYS A 360 32.97 -14.02 2.15
CA LYS A 360 32.94 -12.56 2.05
C LYS A 360 33.27 -12.01 0.65
N SER A 361 33.58 -12.87 -0.33
CA SER A 361 33.95 -12.43 -1.68
C SER A 361 32.74 -11.94 -2.49
N VAL A 362 33.00 -11.01 -3.41
CA VAL A 362 31.99 -10.51 -4.37
C VAL A 362 31.49 -11.62 -5.29
N THR A 363 32.34 -12.59 -5.62
CA THR A 363 31.97 -13.75 -6.45
C THR A 363 30.95 -14.64 -5.74
N PHE A 364 31.13 -14.89 -4.43
CA PHE A 364 30.17 -15.67 -3.65
C PHE A 364 28.82 -14.97 -3.55
N TYR A 365 28.81 -13.63 -3.40
CA TYR A 365 27.58 -12.83 -3.44
C TYR A 365 26.79 -13.01 -4.75
N TRP A 366 27.45 -12.86 -5.91
CA TRP A 366 26.79 -13.05 -7.20
C TRP A 366 26.33 -14.49 -7.44
N LEU A 367 27.10 -15.47 -6.99
CA LEU A 367 26.72 -16.88 -7.09
C LEU A 367 25.40 -17.14 -6.35
N VAL A 368 25.27 -16.68 -5.10
CA VAL A 368 24.04 -16.86 -4.31
C VAL A 368 22.85 -16.19 -4.98
N ILE A 369 23.00 -14.98 -5.52
CA ILE A 369 21.92 -14.28 -6.23
C ILE A 369 21.46 -15.07 -7.47
N VAL A 370 22.40 -15.60 -8.26
CA VAL A 370 22.07 -16.43 -9.42
C VAL A 370 21.31 -17.69 -8.99
N LEU A 371 21.71 -18.35 -7.90
CA LEU A 371 20.98 -19.52 -7.38
C LEU A 371 19.55 -19.16 -6.93
N VAL A 372 19.37 -18.03 -6.27
CA VAL A 372 18.05 -17.54 -5.87
C VAL A 372 17.19 -17.21 -7.09
N PHE A 373 17.76 -16.57 -8.11
CA PHE A 373 17.07 -16.28 -9.36
C PHE A 373 16.66 -17.55 -10.11
N LEU A 374 17.56 -18.52 -10.25
CA LEU A 374 17.26 -19.82 -10.87
C LEU A 374 16.17 -20.59 -10.11
N ASN A 375 16.20 -20.54 -8.77
CA ASN A 375 15.14 -21.13 -7.95
C ASN A 375 13.80 -20.43 -8.17
N THR A 376 13.80 -19.10 -8.21
CA THR A 376 12.59 -18.30 -8.49
C THR A 376 12.02 -18.62 -9.86
N LEU A 377 12.88 -18.72 -10.88
CA LEU A 377 12.48 -19.06 -12.25
C LEU A 377 11.86 -20.46 -12.35
N THR A 378 12.45 -21.43 -11.63
CA THR A 378 11.90 -22.79 -11.54
C THR A 378 10.49 -22.78 -10.99
N ILE A 379 10.24 -22.05 -9.89
CA ILE A 379 8.90 -21.97 -9.28
C ILE A 379 7.92 -21.20 -10.18
N SER A 380 8.39 -20.14 -10.86
CA SER A 380 7.55 -19.34 -11.75
C SER A 380 7.07 -20.07 -13.01
N SER A 381 7.78 -21.14 -13.39
CA SER A 381 7.46 -21.92 -14.59
C SER A 381 6.30 -22.89 -14.41
N GLU A 382 5.84 -23.09 -13.17
CA GLU A 382 4.70 -23.97 -12.89
C GLU A 382 3.40 -23.42 -13.49
N HIS A 383 2.70 -24.30 -14.20
CA HIS A 383 1.39 -24.00 -14.75
C HIS A 383 0.52 -25.26 -14.83
N TYR A 384 -0.80 -25.04 -14.90
CA TYR A 384 -1.77 -26.11 -15.09
C TYR A 384 -1.62 -26.78 -16.47
N ASN A 385 -1.78 -28.10 -16.53
CA ASN A 385 -1.52 -28.95 -17.70
C ASN A 385 -0.11 -28.80 -18.30
N GLN A 386 0.90 -28.61 -17.45
CA GLN A 386 2.29 -28.59 -17.89
C GLN A 386 2.74 -29.97 -18.40
N PRO A 387 3.66 -30.02 -19.38
CA PRO A 387 4.16 -31.29 -19.91
C PRO A 387 5.06 -32.02 -18.90
N ASP A 388 5.06 -33.35 -18.95
CA ASP A 388 5.78 -34.20 -17.98
C ASP A 388 7.28 -33.90 -17.88
N TRP A 389 7.91 -33.51 -18.99
CA TRP A 389 9.32 -33.14 -19.00
C TRP A 389 9.61 -31.91 -18.12
N LEU A 390 8.68 -30.95 -18.05
CA LEU A 390 8.85 -29.76 -17.24
C LEU A 390 8.74 -30.10 -15.76
N THR A 391 7.78 -30.95 -15.39
CA THR A 391 7.65 -31.50 -14.03
C THR A 391 8.93 -32.19 -13.59
N GLN A 392 9.49 -33.07 -14.44
CA GLN A 392 10.75 -33.77 -14.13
C GLN A 392 11.93 -32.81 -13.97
N ILE A 393 12.06 -31.81 -14.84
CA ILE A 393 13.13 -30.81 -14.73
C ILE A 393 12.97 -29.97 -13.45
N GLN A 394 11.75 -29.56 -13.11
CA GLN A 394 11.46 -28.82 -11.88
C GLN A 394 11.85 -29.63 -10.64
N ASP A 395 11.51 -30.93 -10.59
CA ASP A 395 11.85 -31.81 -9.47
C ASP A 395 13.37 -32.00 -9.32
N ILE A 396 14.08 -32.23 -10.43
CA ILE A 396 15.54 -32.35 -10.44
C ILE A 396 16.17 -31.02 -10.00
N ALA A 397 15.72 -29.90 -10.56
CA ALA A 397 16.21 -28.56 -10.21
C ALA A 397 15.99 -28.27 -8.72
N ASN A 398 14.82 -28.61 -8.16
CA ASN A 398 14.51 -28.40 -6.75
C ASN A 398 15.46 -29.18 -5.83
N LYS A 399 15.76 -30.44 -6.15
CA LYS A 399 16.73 -31.27 -5.40
C LYS A 399 18.15 -30.70 -5.50
N VAL A 400 18.60 -30.32 -6.70
CA VAL A 400 19.94 -29.74 -6.93
C VAL A 400 20.10 -28.40 -6.22
N LEU A 401 19.12 -27.50 -6.33
CA LEU A 401 19.17 -26.18 -5.70
C LEU A 401 19.14 -26.28 -4.17
N LEU A 402 18.35 -27.22 -3.61
CA LEU A 402 18.35 -27.47 -2.16
C LEU A 402 19.72 -28.00 -1.68
N ALA A 403 20.35 -28.89 -2.44
CA ALA A 403 21.71 -29.36 -2.12
C ALA A 403 22.73 -28.20 -2.14
N LEU A 404 22.67 -27.32 -3.15
CA LEU A 404 23.53 -26.13 -3.24
C LEU A 404 23.29 -25.15 -2.08
N PHE A 405 22.04 -24.91 -1.68
CA PHE A 405 21.72 -24.10 -0.51
C PHE A 405 22.17 -24.74 0.81
N THR A 406 22.15 -26.07 0.90
CA THR A 406 22.66 -26.79 2.07
C THR A 406 24.18 -26.65 2.15
N CYS A 407 24.89 -26.76 1.02
CA CYS A 407 26.33 -26.48 0.94
C CYS A 407 26.64 -25.03 1.34
N GLU A 408 25.87 -24.05 0.84
CA GLU A 408 25.99 -22.63 1.21
C GLU A 408 25.89 -22.46 2.74
N MET A 409 24.86 -23.04 3.36
CA MET A 409 24.63 -22.98 4.80
C MET A 409 25.77 -23.62 5.59
N LEU A 410 26.22 -24.82 5.20
CA LEU A 410 27.30 -25.53 5.89
C LEU A 410 28.63 -24.78 5.79
N VAL A 411 28.95 -24.19 4.63
CA VAL A 411 30.16 -23.37 4.44
C VAL A 411 30.12 -22.11 5.31
N LYS A 412 28.96 -21.44 5.41
CA LYS A 412 28.77 -20.30 6.32
C LYS A 412 28.91 -20.69 7.79
N MET A 413 28.28 -21.79 8.20
CA MET A 413 28.32 -22.27 9.60
C MET A 413 29.74 -22.66 10.01
N TYR A 414 30.50 -23.32 9.12
CA TYR A 414 31.89 -23.67 9.35
C TYR A 414 32.83 -22.44 9.37
N SER A 415 32.66 -21.49 8.43
CA SER A 415 33.55 -20.31 8.31
C SER A 415 33.34 -19.27 9.41
N LEU A 416 32.08 -18.99 9.79
CA LEU A 416 31.74 -18.01 10.82
C LEU A 416 31.84 -18.63 12.22
N GLY A 417 31.52 -19.91 12.38
CA GLY A 417 31.32 -20.55 13.68
C GLY A 417 29.84 -20.55 14.08
N LEU A 418 29.45 -21.52 14.90
CA LEU A 418 28.04 -21.82 15.17
C LEU A 418 27.34 -20.68 15.93
N GLN A 419 27.98 -20.11 16.97
CA GLN A 419 27.42 -19.00 17.73
C GLN A 419 27.26 -17.73 16.88
N ALA A 420 28.32 -17.31 16.18
CA ALA A 420 28.27 -16.14 15.30
C ALA A 420 27.25 -16.29 14.15
N TYR A 421 27.06 -17.52 13.62
CA TYR A 421 26.04 -17.79 12.61
C TYR A 421 24.63 -17.47 13.14
N PHE A 422 24.29 -17.94 14.34
CA PHE A 422 22.99 -17.73 14.96
C PHE A 422 22.80 -16.32 15.55
N VAL A 423 23.78 -15.42 15.56
CA VAL A 423 23.53 -14.01 15.94
C VAL A 423 22.75 -13.27 14.84
N SER A 424 23.00 -13.58 13.56
CA SER A 424 22.34 -12.90 12.44
C SER A 424 20.93 -13.45 12.15
N LEU A 425 19.92 -12.58 12.16
CA LEU A 425 18.52 -12.93 11.83
C LEU A 425 18.38 -13.56 10.44
N PHE A 426 19.10 -13.05 9.43
CA PHE A 426 19.06 -13.60 8.07
C PHE A 426 19.66 -15.01 7.98
N ASN A 427 20.69 -15.31 8.78
CA ASN A 427 21.27 -16.66 8.83
C ASN A 427 20.34 -17.63 9.58
N ARG A 428 19.61 -17.17 10.61
CA ARG A 428 18.54 -17.96 11.26
C ARG A 428 17.45 -18.34 10.26
N PHE A 429 17.01 -17.36 9.47
CA PHE A 429 16.02 -17.57 8.40
C PHE A 429 16.53 -18.55 7.34
N ASP A 430 17.78 -18.40 6.88
CA ASP A 430 18.42 -19.32 5.92
C ASP A 430 18.42 -20.77 6.43
N CYS A 431 18.77 -20.96 7.70
CA CYS A 431 18.72 -22.27 8.37
C CYS A 431 17.30 -22.86 8.38
N PHE A 432 16.30 -22.04 8.74
CA PHE A 432 14.90 -22.46 8.73
C PHE A 432 14.43 -22.92 7.35
N VAL A 433 14.77 -22.16 6.30
CA VAL A 433 14.37 -22.47 4.91
C VAL A 433 15.04 -23.75 4.40
N VAL A 434 16.33 -23.95 4.68
CA VAL A 434 17.06 -25.17 4.28
C VAL A 434 16.54 -26.39 5.03
N CYS A 435 16.40 -26.30 6.35
CA CYS A 435 15.85 -27.39 7.17
C CYS A 435 14.42 -27.73 6.76
N GLY A 436 13.56 -26.74 6.52
CA GLY A 436 12.20 -26.95 6.02
C GLY A 436 12.17 -27.67 4.66
N GLY A 437 13.06 -27.31 3.73
CA GLY A 437 13.18 -27.98 2.45
C GLY A 437 13.68 -29.43 2.52
N ILE A 438 14.59 -29.73 3.45
CA ILE A 438 15.05 -31.10 3.70
C ILE A 438 13.91 -31.93 4.30
N VAL A 439 13.22 -31.41 5.31
CA VAL A 439 12.07 -32.05 5.95
C VAL A 439 10.96 -32.33 4.93
N GLU A 440 10.66 -31.36 4.06
CA GLU A 440 9.72 -31.55 2.95
C GLU A 440 10.15 -32.69 2.03
N THR A 441 11.41 -32.70 1.58
CA THR A 441 11.91 -33.74 0.65
C THR A 441 11.78 -35.13 1.27
N ILE A 442 12.10 -35.26 2.57
CA ILE A 442 11.95 -36.51 3.32
C ILE A 442 10.47 -36.91 3.43
N LEU A 443 9.57 -35.97 3.77
CA LEU A 443 8.14 -36.23 3.91
C LEU A 443 7.49 -36.69 2.61
N VAL A 444 7.88 -36.10 1.48
CA VAL A 444 7.38 -36.48 0.15
C VAL A 444 7.86 -37.87 -0.24
N GLU A 445 9.14 -38.18 -0.03
CA GLU A 445 9.71 -39.48 -0.40
C GLU A 445 9.18 -40.63 0.49
N LEU A 446 8.78 -40.33 1.73
CA LEU A 446 8.21 -41.30 2.67
C LEU A 446 6.67 -41.38 2.63
N GLU A 447 6.00 -40.61 1.77
CA GLU A 447 4.53 -40.59 1.58
C GLU A 447 3.69 -40.47 2.88
N ILE A 448 4.22 -39.77 3.90
CA ILE A 448 3.63 -39.76 5.26
C ILE A 448 2.33 -38.91 5.36
N MET A 449 2.08 -37.98 4.42
CA MET A 449 1.06 -36.94 4.58
C MET A 449 0.04 -36.85 3.45
N SER A 450 -1.12 -36.26 3.75
CA SER A 450 -2.20 -35.97 2.80
C SER A 450 -1.77 -35.00 1.69
N PRO A 451 -2.44 -35.03 0.51
CA PRO A 451 -2.11 -34.17 -0.64
C PRO A 451 -2.11 -32.67 -0.31
N LEU A 452 -2.99 -32.24 0.61
CA LEU A 452 -3.09 -30.84 1.02
C LEU A 452 -1.86 -30.38 1.82
N GLY A 453 -1.36 -31.24 2.72
CA GLY A 453 -0.16 -30.98 3.49
C GLY A 453 1.06 -30.84 2.57
N ILE A 454 1.19 -31.73 1.58
CA ILE A 454 2.26 -31.67 0.58
C ILE A 454 2.24 -30.33 -0.17
N SER A 455 1.06 -29.80 -0.54
CA SER A 455 0.94 -28.50 -1.22
C SER A 455 1.41 -27.33 -0.34
N VAL A 456 1.12 -27.34 0.97
CA VAL A 456 1.55 -26.27 1.89
C VAL A 456 3.07 -26.32 2.11
N PHE A 457 3.66 -27.51 2.24
CA PHE A 457 5.12 -27.63 2.35
C PHE A 457 5.84 -27.20 1.07
N ARG A 458 5.26 -27.40 -0.12
CA ARG A 458 5.80 -26.83 -1.37
C ARG A 458 5.85 -25.30 -1.32
N CYS A 459 4.91 -24.64 -0.66
CA CYS A 459 4.94 -23.19 -0.45
C CYS A 459 6.13 -22.73 0.43
N VAL A 460 6.68 -23.59 1.30
CA VAL A 460 7.87 -23.24 2.11
C VAL A 460 9.08 -22.97 1.21
N ARG A 461 9.15 -23.59 0.02
CA ARG A 461 10.20 -23.31 -0.98
C ARG A 461 10.20 -21.84 -1.43
N LEU A 462 9.04 -21.17 -1.43
CA LEU A 462 8.93 -19.76 -1.81
C LEU A 462 9.61 -18.82 -0.81
N LEU A 463 9.79 -19.25 0.44
CA LEU A 463 10.55 -18.47 1.42
C LEU A 463 12.01 -18.24 0.98
N ARG A 464 12.54 -19.05 0.05
CA ARG A 464 13.87 -18.84 -0.55
C ARG A 464 13.96 -17.52 -1.31
N ILE A 465 12.85 -17.01 -1.87
CA ILE A 465 12.81 -15.70 -2.55
C ILE A 465 13.16 -14.58 -1.57
N PHE A 466 12.77 -14.70 -0.29
CA PHE A 466 13.15 -13.74 0.74
C PHE A 466 14.67 -13.68 0.99
N LYS A 467 15.50 -14.62 0.48
CA LYS A 467 16.95 -14.46 0.51
C LYS A 467 17.42 -13.20 -0.24
N VAL A 468 16.68 -12.74 -1.26
CA VAL A 468 16.99 -11.49 -1.98
C VAL A 468 17.00 -10.28 -1.03
N THR A 469 16.15 -10.29 0.03
CA THR A 469 16.03 -9.18 1.00
C THR A 469 17.37 -8.82 1.63
N ARG A 470 18.22 -9.82 1.93
CA ARG A 470 19.56 -9.60 2.50
C ARG A 470 20.49 -8.84 1.56
N HIS A 471 20.31 -9.01 0.25
CA HIS A 471 21.19 -8.48 -0.78
C HIS A 471 20.73 -7.11 -1.29
N TRP A 472 19.47 -6.73 -1.04
CA TRP A 472 18.88 -5.45 -1.40
C TRP A 472 18.65 -4.59 -0.16
N ALA A 473 19.57 -3.66 0.10
CA ALA A 473 19.52 -2.79 1.27
C ALA A 473 18.19 -2.02 1.40
N SER A 474 17.63 -1.51 0.30
CA SER A 474 16.32 -0.83 0.31
C SER A 474 15.19 -1.76 0.76
N LEU A 475 15.16 -3.02 0.29
CA LEU A 475 14.18 -4.01 0.69
C LEU A 475 14.38 -4.45 2.15
N SER A 476 15.63 -4.64 2.59
CA SER A 476 15.95 -4.93 3.99
C SER A 476 15.48 -3.82 4.93
N ASN A 477 15.72 -2.56 4.57
CA ASN A 477 15.30 -1.40 5.35
C ASN A 477 13.78 -1.29 5.40
N LEU A 478 13.10 -1.54 4.28
CA LEU A 478 11.63 -1.54 4.23
C LEU A 478 11.03 -2.67 5.09
N VAL A 479 11.59 -3.89 5.03
CA VAL A 479 11.16 -5.00 5.90
C VAL A 479 11.40 -4.68 7.38
N ALA A 480 12.53 -4.06 7.72
CA ALA A 480 12.82 -3.64 9.09
C ALA A 480 11.83 -2.56 9.58
N SER A 481 11.56 -1.55 8.76
CA SER A 481 10.57 -0.51 9.05
C SER A 481 9.16 -1.11 9.21
N LEU A 482 8.75 -2.02 8.32
CA LEU A 482 7.46 -2.72 8.42
C LEU A 482 7.33 -3.48 9.75
N LEU A 483 8.35 -4.27 10.13
CA LEU A 483 8.34 -5.03 11.40
C LEU A 483 8.33 -4.14 12.64
N ASN A 484 8.94 -2.95 12.57
CA ASN A 484 8.88 -1.97 13.64
C ASN A 484 7.49 -1.32 13.72
N SER A 485 6.92 -0.90 12.59
CA SER A 485 5.55 -0.34 12.54
C SER A 485 4.49 -1.34 13.01
N MET A 486 4.68 -2.65 12.75
CA MET A 486 3.76 -3.68 13.21
C MET A 486 3.66 -3.74 14.75
N LYS A 487 4.74 -3.42 15.47
CA LYS A 487 4.73 -3.41 16.95
C LYS A 487 3.95 -2.22 17.50
N SER A 488 4.07 -1.03 16.90
CA SER A 488 3.35 0.17 17.36
C SER A 488 1.84 0.06 17.14
N ILE A 489 1.42 -0.55 16.04
CA ILE A 489 0.01 -0.65 15.63
C ILE A 489 -0.67 -1.97 16.04
N ALA A 490 0.05 -2.92 16.65
CA ALA A 490 -0.54 -4.21 17.03
C ALA A 490 -1.77 -4.04 17.94
N SER A 491 -1.77 -3.04 18.82
CA SER A 491 -2.91 -2.68 19.68
C SER A 491 -4.09 -2.13 18.89
N LEU A 492 -3.83 -1.35 17.83
CA LEU A 492 -4.83 -0.82 16.91
C LEU A 492 -5.46 -1.93 16.04
N LEU A 493 -4.64 -2.84 15.51
CA LEU A 493 -5.13 -4.01 14.78
C LEU A 493 -5.94 -4.96 15.69
N LEU A 494 -5.54 -5.11 16.94
CA LEU A 494 -6.31 -5.86 17.93
C LEU A 494 -7.67 -5.22 18.20
N LEU A 495 -7.73 -3.89 18.29
CA LEU A 495 -8.98 -3.15 18.44
C LEU A 495 -9.89 -3.33 17.22
N LEU A 496 -9.34 -3.22 16.00
CA LEU A 496 -10.08 -3.48 14.76
C LEU A 496 -10.62 -4.92 14.73
N PHE A 497 -9.79 -5.91 15.09
CA PHE A 497 -10.21 -7.30 15.15
C PHE A 497 -11.31 -7.52 16.20
N LEU A 498 -11.21 -6.88 17.37
CA LEU A 498 -12.26 -6.91 18.39
C LEU A 498 -13.57 -6.30 17.87
N PHE A 499 -13.49 -5.17 17.16
CA PHE A 499 -14.65 -4.54 16.52
C PHE A 499 -15.32 -5.48 15.50
N ILE A 500 -14.52 -6.14 14.65
CA ILE A 500 -15.01 -7.13 13.68
C ILE A 500 -15.72 -8.29 14.40
N ILE A 501 -15.14 -8.82 15.49
CA ILE A 501 -15.77 -9.90 16.28
C ILE A 501 -17.12 -9.47 16.85
N ILE A 502 -17.20 -8.26 17.44
CA ILE A 502 -18.44 -7.74 18.03
C ILE A 502 -19.54 -7.65 16.96
N PHE A 503 -19.24 -7.07 15.80
CA PHE A 503 -20.23 -6.95 14.73
C PHE A 503 -20.58 -8.27 14.08
N SER A 504 -19.64 -9.23 14.00
CA SER A 504 -19.90 -10.57 13.50
C SER A 504 -20.88 -11.32 14.41
N LEU A 505 -20.64 -11.29 15.72
CA LEU A 505 -21.53 -11.90 16.71
C LEU A 505 -22.89 -11.21 16.75
N LEU A 506 -22.93 -9.86 16.63
CA LEU A 506 -24.19 -9.12 16.56
C LEU A 506 -24.98 -9.50 15.29
N GLY A 507 -24.29 -9.60 14.14
CA GLY A 507 -24.87 -10.04 12.88
C GLY A 507 -25.44 -11.45 12.97
N MET A 508 -24.74 -12.40 13.63
CA MET A 508 -25.26 -13.74 13.87
C MET A 508 -26.55 -13.73 14.72
N GLN A 509 -26.67 -12.84 15.72
CA GLN A 509 -27.89 -12.74 16.54
C GLN A 509 -29.07 -12.12 15.76
N LEU A 510 -28.80 -11.19 14.85
CA LEU A 510 -29.82 -10.52 14.05
C LEU A 510 -30.26 -11.38 12.84
N PHE A 511 -29.30 -11.94 12.12
CA PHE A 511 -29.49 -12.53 10.78
C PHE A 511 -29.27 -14.05 10.71
N GLY A 512 -28.75 -14.69 11.75
CA GLY A 512 -28.41 -16.11 11.72
C GLY A 512 -29.62 -16.98 11.33
N GLY A 513 -29.48 -17.74 10.24
CA GLY A 513 -30.51 -18.63 9.71
C GLY A 513 -31.66 -17.93 8.98
N LYS A 514 -31.59 -16.62 8.75
CA LYS A 514 -32.68 -15.84 8.11
C LYS A 514 -32.46 -15.54 6.63
N PHE A 515 -31.26 -15.79 6.10
CA PHE A 515 -30.92 -15.50 4.69
C PHE A 515 -31.32 -16.62 3.72
N ASN A 516 -32.16 -17.56 4.17
CA ASN A 516 -32.70 -18.64 3.35
C ASN A 516 -34.03 -18.18 2.74
N PHE A 517 -33.94 -17.50 1.59
CA PHE A 517 -35.11 -16.95 0.87
C PHE A 517 -35.81 -18.00 0.00
N ASP A 518 -35.03 -18.71 -0.83
CA ASP A 518 -35.50 -19.75 -1.75
C ASP A 518 -34.50 -20.92 -1.78
N GLU A 519 -34.97 -22.14 -2.08
CA GLU A 519 -34.11 -23.34 -2.15
C GLU A 519 -33.15 -23.35 -3.35
N THR A 520 -33.39 -22.50 -4.37
CA THR A 520 -32.70 -22.55 -5.67
C THR A 520 -31.53 -21.58 -5.81
N GLN A 521 -31.51 -20.45 -5.09
CA GLN A 521 -30.41 -19.49 -5.09
C GLN A 521 -29.80 -19.36 -3.68
N THR A 522 -28.62 -19.96 -3.49
CA THR A 522 -27.90 -19.85 -2.22
C THR A 522 -27.07 -18.57 -2.16
N LYS A 523 -27.45 -17.65 -1.28
CA LYS A 523 -26.62 -16.48 -0.95
C LYS A 523 -25.38 -16.94 -0.18
N ARG A 524 -24.20 -16.45 -0.54
CA ARG A 524 -22.93 -16.88 0.06
C ARG A 524 -22.51 -16.04 1.27
N SER A 525 -22.72 -14.72 1.23
CA SER A 525 -22.34 -13.79 2.30
C SER A 525 -23.39 -13.77 3.42
N THR A 526 -23.49 -14.85 4.19
CA THR A 526 -24.48 -14.99 5.28
C THR A 526 -23.89 -14.78 6.68
N PHE A 527 -24.74 -14.89 7.70
CA PHE A 527 -24.37 -14.78 9.13
C PHE A 527 -24.70 -16.06 9.92
N ASP A 528 -24.73 -17.22 9.24
CA ASP A 528 -25.17 -18.48 9.87
C ASP A 528 -24.13 -19.05 10.83
N ASN A 529 -22.85 -18.93 10.46
CA ASN A 529 -21.72 -19.46 11.21
C ASN A 529 -20.72 -18.34 11.54
N PHE A 530 -19.96 -18.50 12.62
CA PHE A 530 -19.00 -17.48 13.06
C PHE A 530 -17.90 -17.14 12.02
N PRO A 531 -17.20 -18.12 11.40
CA PRO A 531 -16.22 -17.79 10.37
C PRO A 531 -16.84 -17.10 9.16
N GLN A 532 -18.04 -17.51 8.75
CA GLN A 532 -18.75 -16.91 7.63
C GLN A 532 -19.18 -15.47 7.96
N ALA A 533 -19.73 -15.23 9.15
CA ALA A 533 -20.07 -13.89 9.63
C ALA A 533 -18.83 -12.98 9.69
N LEU A 534 -17.67 -13.52 10.10
CA LEU A 534 -16.39 -12.80 10.11
C LEU A 534 -16.01 -12.33 8.69
N LEU A 535 -16.16 -13.20 7.69
CA LEU A 535 -15.90 -12.86 6.28
C LEU A 535 -16.88 -11.82 5.76
N THR A 536 -18.17 -11.97 6.05
CA THR A 536 -19.22 -11.02 5.64
C THR A 536 -18.99 -9.63 6.26
N VAL A 537 -18.63 -9.55 7.53
CA VAL A 537 -18.29 -8.27 8.18
C VAL A 537 -17.01 -7.69 7.59
N PHE A 538 -16.00 -8.50 7.31
CA PHE A 538 -14.78 -8.05 6.65
C PHE A 538 -15.06 -7.53 5.23
N GLN A 539 -15.93 -8.17 4.47
CA GLN A 539 -16.43 -7.69 3.17
C GLN A 539 -17.07 -6.31 3.27
N ILE A 540 -17.98 -6.11 4.23
CA ILE A 540 -18.62 -4.81 4.44
C ILE A 540 -17.59 -3.73 4.81
N LEU A 541 -16.56 -4.07 5.60
CA LEU A 541 -15.47 -3.14 5.93
C LEU A 541 -14.56 -2.79 4.74
N THR A 542 -14.39 -3.70 3.79
CA THR A 542 -13.66 -3.36 2.54
C THR A 542 -14.47 -2.45 1.62
N GLY A 543 -15.78 -2.36 1.84
CA GLY A 543 -16.69 -1.55 1.02
C GLY A 543 -17.11 -2.19 -0.29
N GLU A 544 -16.81 -3.48 -0.49
CA GLU A 544 -17.16 -4.25 -1.68
C GLU A 544 -18.48 -5.00 -1.48
N ASP A 545 -19.43 -4.86 -2.41
CA ASP A 545 -20.72 -5.57 -2.40
C ASP A 545 -21.49 -5.43 -1.07
N TRP A 546 -21.22 -4.38 -0.28
CA TRP A 546 -21.83 -4.21 1.05
C TRP A 546 -23.34 -3.88 0.95
N ASN A 547 -23.72 -3.23 -0.13
CA ASN A 547 -25.11 -2.91 -0.50
C ASN A 547 -25.91 -4.20 -0.76
N ALA A 548 -25.34 -5.20 -1.45
CA ALA A 548 -25.99 -6.48 -1.69
C ALA A 548 -26.29 -7.22 -0.39
N VAL A 549 -25.32 -7.27 0.54
CA VAL A 549 -25.52 -7.87 1.88
C VAL A 549 -26.58 -7.10 2.68
N MET A 550 -26.64 -5.78 2.53
CA MET A 550 -27.69 -4.96 3.16
C MET A 550 -29.06 -5.27 2.58
N TYR A 551 -29.19 -5.44 1.26
CA TYR A 551 -30.46 -5.78 0.62
C TYR A 551 -31.00 -7.11 1.12
N ASP A 552 -30.14 -8.14 1.17
CA ASP A 552 -30.48 -9.44 1.74
C ASP A 552 -30.91 -9.28 3.22
N GLY A 553 -30.20 -8.44 4.00
CA GLY A 553 -30.57 -8.13 5.38
C GLY A 553 -31.96 -7.51 5.55
N ILE A 554 -32.37 -6.60 4.67
CA ILE A 554 -33.69 -5.96 4.68
C ILE A 554 -34.77 -6.96 4.27
N MET A 555 -34.51 -7.75 3.22
CA MET A 555 -35.44 -8.78 2.74
C MET A 555 -35.68 -9.87 3.78
N ALA A 556 -34.66 -10.24 4.58
CA ALA A 556 -34.77 -11.23 5.66
C ALA A 556 -35.81 -10.87 6.74
N TYR A 557 -36.21 -9.61 6.83
CA TYR A 557 -37.20 -9.10 7.78
C TYR A 557 -38.56 -8.78 7.13
N GLY A 558 -38.82 -9.27 5.92
CA GLY A 558 -40.08 -9.08 5.21
C GLY A 558 -40.08 -7.89 4.24
N GLY A 559 -38.89 -7.39 3.87
CA GLY A 559 -38.72 -6.38 2.81
C GLY A 559 -38.91 -4.92 3.25
N PRO A 560 -38.94 -3.98 2.30
CA PRO A 560 -38.99 -2.54 2.59
C PRO A 560 -40.32 -2.05 3.19
N SER A 561 -41.41 -2.81 3.03
CA SER A 561 -42.75 -2.47 3.56
C SER A 561 -42.94 -2.85 5.04
N SER A 562 -42.03 -3.64 5.62
CA SER A 562 -42.08 -4.09 7.01
C SER A 562 -41.12 -3.30 7.91
N SER A 563 -40.80 -3.82 9.11
CA SER A 563 -39.73 -3.28 9.96
C SER A 563 -38.31 -3.52 9.42
N GLY A 564 -38.16 -4.16 8.25
CA GLY A 564 -36.87 -4.47 7.63
C GLY A 564 -35.99 -3.24 7.36
N MET A 565 -36.58 -2.07 7.10
CA MET A 565 -35.79 -0.84 6.89
C MET A 565 -34.98 -0.41 8.12
N ILE A 566 -35.40 -0.75 9.34
CA ILE A 566 -34.65 -0.39 10.56
C ILE A 566 -33.30 -1.12 10.60
N VAL A 567 -33.23 -2.29 9.97
CA VAL A 567 -32.04 -3.14 9.90
C VAL A 567 -30.89 -2.46 9.15
N CYS A 568 -31.18 -1.57 8.19
CA CYS A 568 -30.12 -0.87 7.43
C CYS A 568 -29.17 -0.08 8.34
N ILE A 569 -29.64 0.36 9.52
CA ILE A 569 -28.84 1.07 10.52
C ILE A 569 -27.65 0.22 10.98
N TYR A 570 -27.79 -1.11 11.10
CA TYR A 570 -26.67 -2.00 11.43
C TYR A 570 -25.54 -1.87 10.41
N PHE A 571 -25.86 -1.92 9.11
CA PHE A 571 -24.90 -1.85 8.03
C PHE A 571 -24.26 -0.45 7.92
N ILE A 572 -25.06 0.61 8.06
CA ILE A 572 -24.58 2.00 8.05
C ILE A 572 -23.59 2.24 9.20
N ILE A 573 -23.92 1.81 10.43
CA ILE A 573 -23.03 1.95 11.58
C ILE A 573 -21.76 1.12 11.40
N LEU A 574 -21.89 -0.13 10.94
CA LEU A 574 -20.75 -0.99 10.67
C LEU A 574 -19.79 -0.35 9.67
N PHE A 575 -20.32 0.17 8.56
CA PHE A 575 -19.54 0.82 7.52
C PHE A 575 -18.87 2.11 8.02
N ILE A 576 -19.63 3.04 8.63
CA ILE A 576 -19.09 4.33 9.08
C ILE A 576 -18.08 4.16 10.21
N CYS A 577 -18.45 3.45 11.29
CA CYS A 577 -17.57 3.26 12.44
C CYS A 577 -16.36 2.38 12.10
N GLY A 578 -16.57 1.34 11.29
CA GLY A 578 -15.52 0.44 10.84
C GLY A 578 -14.49 1.13 9.97
N ASN A 579 -14.95 1.87 8.94
CA ASN A 579 -14.04 2.65 8.09
C ASN A 579 -13.38 3.80 8.84
N TYR A 580 -14.02 4.38 9.85
CA TYR A 580 -13.37 5.34 10.74
C TYR A 580 -12.22 4.72 11.54
N ILE A 581 -12.39 3.52 12.10
CA ILE A 581 -11.31 2.79 12.78
C ILE A 581 -10.20 2.45 11.77
N LEU A 582 -10.54 1.91 10.60
CA LEU A 582 -9.57 1.61 9.54
C LEU A 582 -8.78 2.84 9.11
N LEU A 583 -9.43 4.00 8.98
CA LEU A 583 -8.78 5.25 8.61
C LEU A 583 -7.81 5.75 9.68
N ASN A 584 -8.15 5.58 10.96
CA ASN A 584 -7.22 5.90 12.04
C ASN A 584 -6.02 4.95 12.09
N VAL A 585 -6.22 3.66 11.78
CA VAL A 585 -5.12 2.70 11.62
C VAL A 585 -4.25 3.10 10.41
N PHE A 586 -4.87 3.47 9.28
CA PHE A 586 -4.20 3.94 8.07
C PHE A 586 -3.29 5.14 8.36
N LEU A 587 -3.84 6.16 9.02
CA LEU A 587 -3.11 7.39 9.29
C LEU A 587 -2.00 7.20 10.31
N ALA A 588 -2.23 6.40 11.36
CA ALA A 588 -1.19 6.05 12.30
C ALA A 588 0.01 5.39 11.58
N ILE A 589 -0.25 4.42 10.69
CA ILE A 589 0.79 3.77 9.89
C ILE A 589 1.49 4.76 8.96
N ALA A 590 0.72 5.58 8.23
CA ALA A 590 1.28 6.53 7.27
C ALA A 590 2.18 7.56 7.96
N VAL A 591 1.78 8.06 9.14
CA VAL A 591 2.54 9.04 9.93
C VAL A 591 3.79 8.43 10.58
N ASP A 592 3.68 7.21 11.12
CA ASP A 592 4.85 6.48 11.64
C ASP A 592 5.87 6.22 10.52
N ASN A 593 5.41 5.77 9.35
CA ASN A 593 6.26 5.53 8.19
C ASN A 593 6.87 6.82 7.62
N LEU A 594 6.11 7.92 7.63
CA LEU A 594 6.59 9.27 7.27
C LEU A 594 7.75 9.68 8.19
N ALA A 595 7.62 9.45 9.49
CA ALA A 595 8.64 9.76 10.49
C ALA A 595 9.90 8.89 10.32
N ASP A 596 9.72 7.59 10.10
CA ASP A 596 10.81 6.67 9.81
C ASP A 596 11.55 7.08 8.53
N ALA A 597 10.83 7.41 7.45
CA ALA A 597 11.42 7.84 6.19
C ALA A 597 12.23 9.15 6.32
N GLU A 598 11.71 10.14 7.04
CA GLU A 598 12.40 11.40 7.34
C GLU A 598 13.69 11.16 8.15
N SER A 599 13.62 10.28 9.17
CA SER A 599 14.77 9.91 9.99
C SER A 599 15.85 9.15 9.20
N LEU A 600 15.44 8.26 8.29
CA LEU A 600 16.35 7.52 7.43
C LEU A 600 17.02 8.45 6.40
N ASN A 601 16.28 9.38 5.81
CA ASN A 601 16.83 10.36 4.86
C ASN A 601 17.86 11.28 5.53
N THR A 602 17.56 11.74 6.74
CA THR A 602 18.50 12.57 7.53
C THR A 602 19.73 11.78 7.95
N ALA A 603 19.58 10.55 8.44
CA ALA A 603 20.71 9.67 8.76
C ALA A 603 21.58 9.34 7.54
N GLN A 604 20.98 9.05 6.37
CA GLN A 604 21.73 8.82 5.13
C GLN A 604 22.49 10.06 4.68
N LYS A 605 21.91 11.24 4.86
CA LYS A 605 22.57 12.51 4.55
C LYS A 605 23.74 12.77 5.49
N GLU A 606 23.56 12.56 6.79
CA GLU A 606 24.63 12.64 7.80
C GLU A 606 25.78 11.65 7.47
N GLU A 607 25.48 10.40 7.15
CA GLU A 607 26.48 9.38 6.80
C GLU A 607 27.20 9.72 5.47
N ALA A 608 26.49 10.29 4.49
CA ALA A 608 27.08 10.73 3.23
C ALA A 608 28.03 11.93 3.44
N GLU A 609 27.62 12.91 4.25
CA GLU A 609 28.45 14.05 4.63
C GLU A 609 29.68 13.59 5.42
N GLU A 610 29.54 12.63 6.34
CA GLU A 610 30.67 12.07 7.08
C GLU A 610 31.64 11.30 6.16
N LYS A 611 31.13 10.53 5.19
CA LYS A 611 31.95 9.86 4.17
C LYS A 611 32.68 10.86 3.27
N GLU A 612 32.06 11.98 2.92
CA GLU A 612 32.72 13.06 2.19
C GLU A 612 33.80 13.72 3.04
N ARG A 613 33.52 14.03 4.32
CA ARG A 613 34.53 14.55 5.27
C ARG A 613 35.73 13.61 5.39
N LYS A 614 35.50 12.30 5.54
CA LYS A 614 36.56 11.27 5.59
C LYS A 614 37.33 11.19 4.27
N LYS A 615 36.66 11.31 3.10
CA LYS A 615 37.33 11.35 1.79
C LYS A 615 38.19 12.60 1.63
N ASN A 616 37.71 13.76 2.06
CA ASN A 616 38.42 15.02 2.00
C ASN A 616 39.65 14.98 2.92
N ALA A 617 39.50 14.54 4.17
CA ALA A 617 40.63 14.32 5.08
C ALA A 617 41.66 13.31 4.54
N ARG A 618 41.20 12.24 3.87
CA ARG A 618 42.10 11.27 3.22
C ARG A 618 42.83 11.88 2.02
N LYS A 619 42.17 12.74 1.22
CA LYS A 619 42.82 13.48 0.12
C LYS A 619 43.86 14.47 0.66
N GLU A 620 43.52 15.22 1.71
CA GLU A 620 44.44 16.15 2.37
C GLU A 620 45.67 15.43 2.95
N SER A 621 45.48 14.28 3.62
CA SER A 621 46.63 13.48 4.12
C SER A 621 47.50 12.90 2.99
N LEU A 622 46.93 12.58 1.83
CA LEU A 622 47.65 12.13 0.64
C LEU A 622 48.40 13.27 -0.07
N GLU A 623 47.85 14.49 -0.05
CA GLU A 623 48.51 15.71 -0.53
C GLU A 623 49.66 16.12 0.39
N ASN A 624 49.46 16.07 1.72
CA ASN A 624 50.51 16.32 2.71
C ASN A 624 51.64 15.27 2.63
N LYS A 625 51.33 13.99 2.38
CA LYS A 625 52.36 12.96 2.12
C LYS A 625 53.09 13.15 0.78
N LYS A 626 52.51 13.87 -0.18
CA LYS A 626 53.15 14.21 -1.45
C LYS A 626 54.03 15.45 -1.32
N SER A 627 53.64 16.44 -0.51
CA SER A 627 54.49 17.60 -0.22
C SER A 627 55.70 17.23 0.66
N GLU A 628 55.55 16.33 1.63
CA GLU A 628 56.69 15.83 2.43
C GLU A 628 57.67 14.96 1.63
N LYS A 629 57.20 14.26 0.57
CA LYS A 629 58.09 13.49 -0.31
C LYS A 629 58.84 14.33 -1.35
N SER A 630 58.48 15.61 -1.54
CA SER A 630 59.19 16.51 -2.45
C SER A 630 60.32 17.32 -1.82
N ASP A 631 60.50 17.27 -0.49
CA ASP A 631 61.54 18.03 0.23
C ASP A 631 62.82 17.25 0.55
N GLY A 632 63.00 16.07 -0.06
CA GLY A 632 64.13 15.18 0.16
C GLY A 632 65.13 15.07 -1.01
N ASP A 633 65.50 16.16 -1.68
CA ASP A 633 66.70 16.16 -2.54
C ASP A 633 67.23 17.59 -2.81
N GLN A 634 68.33 17.98 -2.16
CA GLN A 634 69.02 19.25 -2.43
C GLN A 634 70.14 19.08 -3.46
N LYS A 635 70.09 19.86 -4.55
CA LYS A 635 71.28 20.39 -5.23
C LYS A 635 70.98 21.75 -5.87
N LYS A 636 71.61 22.82 -5.35
CA LYS A 636 71.70 24.14 -6.02
C LYS A 636 72.66 24.02 -7.24
N PRO A 637 72.37 24.68 -8.38
CA PRO A 637 72.87 26.05 -8.57
C PRO A 637 71.95 27.04 -9.33
N LYS A 638 72.14 28.32 -8.97
CA LYS A 638 72.01 29.61 -9.71
C LYS A 638 70.97 29.83 -10.82
N ASP A 639 70.12 30.81 -10.52
CA ASP A 639 69.60 31.94 -11.31
C ASP A 639 68.92 31.76 -12.68
N SER A 640 67.78 32.46 -12.76
CA SER A 640 67.03 32.90 -13.93
C SER A 640 66.12 31.87 -14.62
N LYS A 641 64.85 31.87 -14.18
CA LYS A 641 63.62 32.07 -15.00
C LYS A 641 62.38 31.50 -14.28
N VAL A 642 61.95 32.12 -13.19
CA VAL A 642 60.55 32.02 -12.70
C VAL A 642 60.10 33.39 -12.23
N PHE A 643 60.10 34.34 -13.16
CA PHE A 643 59.48 35.65 -12.98
C PHE A 643 58.29 35.86 -13.94
N ILE A 644 57.88 34.84 -14.72
CA ILE A 644 56.85 35.02 -15.78
C ILE A 644 55.49 34.38 -15.44
N LEU A 645 55.38 33.49 -14.44
CA LEU A 645 54.08 32.85 -14.13
C LEU A 645 53.31 33.47 -12.95
N LYS A 646 53.97 34.27 -12.09
CA LYS A 646 53.29 35.11 -11.07
C LYS A 646 52.76 36.43 -11.63
N ILE A 647 53.16 36.82 -12.85
CA ILE A 647 52.72 38.05 -13.51
C ILE A 647 51.31 37.91 -14.11
N VAL A 648 50.82 36.70 -14.40
CA VAL A 648 49.50 36.53 -15.04
C VAL A 648 48.33 36.52 -14.03
N SER A 649 48.56 36.13 -12.78
CA SER A 649 47.51 36.19 -11.74
C SER A 649 47.44 37.56 -11.04
N PHE A 650 48.43 38.43 -11.27
CA PHE A 650 48.52 39.75 -10.65
C PHE A 650 47.97 40.89 -11.54
N LEU A 651 47.58 40.60 -12.79
CA LEU A 651 47.19 41.60 -13.80
C LEU A 651 45.68 41.69 -14.08
N SER A 652 44.80 40.97 -13.36
CA SER A 652 43.34 41.05 -13.60
C SER A 652 42.52 41.74 -12.51
N SER A 653 43.17 42.45 -11.59
CA SER A 653 42.45 43.22 -10.58
C SER A 653 43.21 44.49 -10.24
N PHE A 654 43.28 45.45 -11.19
CA PHE A 654 43.26 46.90 -10.93
C PHE A 654 43.28 47.71 -12.25
N THR A 655 42.12 48.32 -12.57
CA THR A 655 41.80 49.58 -13.31
C THR A 655 40.27 49.53 -13.51
N ASP A 656 39.40 50.41 -13.01
CA ASP A 656 39.54 51.87 -12.82
C ASP A 656 38.48 52.45 -11.84
N PHE A 657 38.92 53.46 -11.05
CA PHE A 657 38.25 54.57 -10.30
C PHE A 657 36.84 54.45 -9.71
N GLY A 658 36.52 54.94 -8.50
CA GLY A 658 37.23 55.78 -7.52
C GLY A 658 36.34 56.19 -6.33
N GLU A 659 37.00 56.69 -5.27
CA GLU A 659 36.57 57.59 -4.16
C GLU A 659 35.47 57.11 -3.18
N ASP A 660 35.53 57.24 -1.84
CA ASP A 660 36.54 57.69 -0.87
C ASP A 660 36.03 57.37 0.57
N GLU A 661 36.96 57.12 1.51
CA GLU A 661 36.96 57.47 2.96
C GLU A 661 35.89 56.89 3.93
N ASP A 662 36.16 56.48 5.18
CA ASP A 662 37.37 56.24 5.98
C ASP A 662 36.94 55.60 7.34
N LYS A 663 37.83 54.74 7.90
CA LYS A 663 38.14 54.49 9.34
C LYS A 663 37.24 53.67 10.31
N ASP A 664 37.84 52.53 10.70
CA ASP A 664 37.84 51.74 11.96
C ASP A 664 37.95 52.57 13.30
N PRO A 665 38.07 52.00 14.55
CA PRO A 665 37.98 50.60 15.08
C PRO A 665 37.24 50.40 16.46
N TYR A 666 36.96 49.12 16.81
CA TYR A 666 36.83 48.37 18.13
C TYR A 666 37.13 49.07 19.50
N PRO A 667 36.76 48.58 20.75
CA PRO A 667 36.56 47.17 21.23
C PRO A 667 35.48 46.97 22.40
N PRO A 668 35.40 45.82 23.13
CA PRO A 668 34.29 45.43 24.05
C PRO A 668 34.59 45.62 25.56
N CYS A 669 33.59 45.46 26.46
CA CYS A 669 33.77 45.23 27.92
C CYS A 669 32.47 44.75 28.64
N ASP A 670 32.68 44.18 29.84
CA ASP A 670 31.85 43.28 30.67
C ASP A 670 31.01 43.94 31.82
N VAL A 671 29.79 43.38 32.10
CA VAL A 671 29.16 42.91 33.41
C VAL A 671 28.95 43.91 34.61
N PRO A 672 28.07 43.74 35.66
CA PRO A 672 26.81 42.97 35.98
C PRO A 672 25.61 43.80 36.60
N GLY A 673 24.43 43.17 36.84
CA GLY A 673 23.63 43.39 38.09
C GLY A 673 22.10 43.68 38.03
N GLU A 674 21.32 42.66 38.42
CA GLU A 674 20.09 42.62 39.29
C GLU A 674 18.73 43.32 38.95
N ASP A 675 17.71 42.43 38.85
CA ASP A 675 16.38 42.39 39.51
C ASP A 675 15.08 43.07 38.97
N GLU A 676 14.06 42.18 38.91
CA GLU A 676 12.60 42.30 39.12
C GLU A 676 11.61 42.74 38.01
N GLU A 677 10.80 41.74 37.61
CA GLU A 677 9.33 41.63 37.46
C GLU A 677 8.50 42.56 36.52
N ASP A 678 7.78 41.86 35.64
CA ASP A 678 6.39 42.06 35.19
C ASP A 678 5.98 43.02 34.05
N GLU A 679 5.13 42.40 33.21
CA GLU A 679 4.06 42.91 32.35
C GLU A 679 4.30 43.36 30.88
N GLU A 680 3.42 42.77 30.07
CA GLU A 680 3.07 42.94 28.66
C GLU A 680 3.26 44.36 28.11
N ASP A 681 4.05 44.49 27.04
CA ASP A 681 3.71 45.24 25.82
C ASP A 681 4.84 45.10 24.79
N GLU A 682 4.55 44.50 23.62
CA GLU A 682 5.49 44.44 22.50
C GLU A 682 5.83 45.86 21.99
N PRO A 683 7.10 46.21 21.73
CA PRO A 683 7.42 47.47 21.07
C PRO A 683 7.15 47.35 19.55
N GLU A 684 6.26 48.22 19.04
CA GLU A 684 6.04 48.39 17.59
C GLU A 684 7.36 48.75 16.88
N VAL A 685 7.88 47.80 16.08
CA VAL A 685 9.00 48.02 15.17
C VAL A 685 8.56 48.98 14.06
N PRO A 686 9.38 49.96 13.62
CA PRO A 686 8.99 50.88 12.56
C PRO A 686 8.66 50.10 11.28
N ALA A 687 7.50 50.36 10.70
CA ALA A 687 7.07 49.75 9.45
C ALA A 687 8.07 50.07 8.33
N GLY A 688 8.97 49.12 8.05
CA GLY A 688 9.69 49.04 6.79
C GLY A 688 8.71 48.97 5.61
N PRO A 689 9.17 49.26 4.39
CA PRO A 689 8.27 49.27 3.22
C PRO A 689 7.59 47.90 3.10
N ARG A 690 6.25 47.90 3.11
CA ARG A 690 5.43 46.69 2.95
C ARG A 690 5.97 45.84 1.79
N PRO A 691 6.16 44.51 1.96
CA PRO A 691 6.48 43.65 0.84
C PRO A 691 5.37 43.75 -0.20
N ARG A 692 5.76 43.97 -1.46
CA ARG A 692 4.82 44.06 -2.58
C ARG A 692 4.09 42.72 -2.74
N ARG A 693 2.79 42.77 -3.06
CA ARG A 693 1.96 41.57 -3.30
C ARG A 693 2.64 40.63 -4.31
N ILE A 694 2.59 39.33 -4.02
CA ILE A 694 3.03 38.20 -4.87
C ILE A 694 2.50 38.27 -6.32
N SER A 695 1.41 39.01 -6.58
CA SER A 695 0.91 39.27 -7.94
C SER A 695 1.83 40.12 -8.83
N GLU A 696 2.85 40.81 -8.28
CA GLU A 696 3.77 41.67 -9.04
C GLU A 696 5.13 41.01 -9.37
N LEU A 697 5.43 39.83 -8.83
CA LEU A 697 6.58 39.00 -9.21
C LEU A 697 6.27 38.17 -10.46
N ASN A 698 5.76 38.82 -11.52
CA ASN A 698 5.92 38.25 -12.85
C ASN A 698 7.40 38.37 -13.21
N MET A 699 8.18 37.29 -13.02
CA MET A 699 9.44 37.11 -13.72
C MET A 699 9.20 37.47 -15.19
N LYS A 700 9.70 38.63 -15.64
CA LYS A 700 9.77 38.93 -17.08
C LYS A 700 10.46 37.74 -17.72
N GLU A 701 9.77 37.08 -18.65
CA GLU A 701 10.25 35.89 -19.33
C GLU A 701 11.69 36.13 -19.81
N LYS A 702 12.66 35.37 -19.26
CA LYS A 702 13.99 35.28 -19.86
C LYS A 702 13.80 34.54 -21.19
N ILE A 703 13.63 35.30 -22.27
CA ILE A 703 13.58 34.79 -23.64
C ILE A 703 14.87 33.99 -23.85
N THR A 704 14.73 32.71 -24.22
CA THR A 704 15.91 31.87 -24.47
C THR A 704 16.76 32.48 -25.60
N PRO A 705 18.07 32.73 -25.36
CA PRO A 705 18.93 33.35 -26.36
C PRO A 705 19.08 32.45 -27.58
N ILE A 706 19.26 33.05 -28.76
CA ILE A 706 19.47 32.31 -30.00
C ILE A 706 20.76 31.49 -29.87
N PRO A 707 20.74 30.16 -30.10
CA PRO A 707 21.95 29.33 -30.00
C PRO A 707 23.05 29.84 -30.94
N GLU A 708 24.28 29.92 -30.45
CA GLU A 708 25.44 30.50 -31.18
C GLU A 708 25.81 29.72 -32.45
N GLY A 709 25.48 28.44 -32.52
CA GLY A 709 25.74 27.60 -33.69
C GLY A 709 24.84 27.88 -34.89
N SER A 710 25.31 27.57 -36.11
CA SER A 710 24.54 27.76 -37.35
C SER A 710 23.46 26.68 -37.50
N ALA A 711 22.21 27.08 -37.73
CA ALA A 711 21.13 26.13 -38.00
C ALA A 711 21.30 25.55 -39.41
N PHE A 712 21.28 24.22 -39.54
CA PHE A 712 21.52 23.47 -40.78
C PHE A 712 22.85 23.80 -41.50
N PHE A 713 23.83 24.39 -40.80
CA PHE A 713 25.07 24.92 -41.38
C PHE A 713 24.88 26.07 -42.40
N ILE A 714 23.66 26.56 -42.60
CA ILE A 714 23.30 27.60 -43.59
C ILE A 714 22.91 28.91 -42.90
N PHE A 715 22.20 28.84 -41.77
CA PHE A 715 21.67 30.01 -41.08
C PHE A 715 22.51 30.40 -39.87
N SER A 716 23.36 31.42 -40.02
CA SER A 716 24.10 32.03 -38.92
C SER A 716 23.18 32.67 -37.87
N ASN A 717 23.70 32.91 -36.67
CA ASN A 717 23.01 33.57 -35.55
C ASN A 717 22.51 34.99 -35.88
N THR A 718 23.11 35.67 -36.87
CA THR A 718 22.74 37.02 -37.32
C THR A 718 21.81 37.07 -38.53
N ASN A 719 21.40 35.93 -39.10
CA ASN A 719 20.57 35.92 -40.31
C ASN A 719 19.17 36.51 -40.04
N PRO A 720 18.67 37.45 -40.86
CA PRO A 720 17.36 38.10 -40.64
C PRO A 720 16.19 37.11 -40.61
N ILE A 721 16.28 36.00 -41.37
CA ILE A 721 15.24 34.96 -41.41
C ILE A 721 15.16 34.25 -40.04
N ARG A 722 16.31 33.87 -39.48
CA ARG A 722 16.39 33.17 -38.19
C ARG A 722 15.93 34.06 -37.04
N VAL A 723 16.33 35.33 -37.05
CA VAL A 723 15.90 36.35 -36.07
C VAL A 723 14.40 36.62 -36.20
N GLY A 724 13.87 36.68 -37.43
CA GLY A 724 12.44 36.81 -37.70
C GLY A 724 11.62 35.63 -37.20
N CYS A 725 12.07 34.39 -37.46
CA CYS A 725 11.44 33.17 -36.93
C CYS A 725 11.45 33.14 -35.39
N HIS A 726 12.56 33.50 -34.75
CA HIS A 726 12.66 33.57 -33.29
C HIS A 726 11.72 34.63 -32.70
N ARG A 727 11.59 35.81 -33.35
CA ARG A 727 10.64 36.85 -32.94
C ARG A 727 9.18 36.38 -33.08
N LEU A 728 8.85 35.67 -34.16
CA LEU A 728 7.51 35.15 -34.40
C LEU A 728 7.10 34.07 -33.39
N ILE A 729 7.99 33.12 -33.09
CA ILE A 729 7.72 32.02 -32.14
C ILE A 729 7.45 32.54 -30.73
N ASN A 730 8.17 33.57 -30.31
CA ASN A 730 8.04 34.17 -28.98
C ASN A 730 6.89 35.18 -28.89
N HIS A 731 6.17 35.46 -29.98
CA HIS A 731 5.04 36.39 -29.95
C HIS A 731 3.85 35.77 -29.20
N HIS A 732 3.24 36.52 -28.28
CA HIS A 732 2.11 36.02 -27.48
C HIS A 732 0.91 35.58 -28.34
N ILE A 733 0.62 36.30 -29.42
CA ILE A 733 -0.47 35.91 -30.36
C ILE A 733 -0.17 34.55 -31.01
N PHE A 734 1.08 34.29 -31.40
CA PHE A 734 1.45 33.03 -32.03
C PHE A 734 1.33 31.87 -31.03
N THR A 735 1.77 32.08 -29.79
CA THR A 735 1.65 31.08 -28.72
C THR A 735 0.19 30.75 -28.41
N ASN A 736 -0.68 31.76 -28.28
CA ASN A 736 -2.11 31.56 -28.01
C ASN A 736 -2.82 30.89 -29.19
N LEU A 737 -2.50 31.27 -30.42
CA LEU A 737 -3.08 30.70 -31.64
C LEU A 737 -2.74 29.20 -31.78
N ILE A 738 -1.49 28.80 -31.51
CA ILE A 738 -1.11 27.38 -31.50
C ILE A 738 -1.86 26.61 -30.40
N LEU A 739 -2.05 27.20 -29.21
CA LEU A 739 -2.82 26.57 -28.14
C LEU A 739 -4.29 26.35 -28.54
N VAL A 740 -4.92 27.33 -29.20
CA VAL A 740 -6.28 27.18 -29.74
C VAL A 740 -6.34 26.06 -30.76
N PHE A 741 -5.36 25.95 -31.66
CA PHE A 741 -5.30 24.83 -32.62
C PHE A 741 -5.08 23.47 -31.95
N ILE A 742 -4.31 23.39 -30.86
CA ILE A 742 -4.19 22.15 -30.07
C ILE A 742 -5.55 21.77 -29.47
N MET A 743 -6.28 22.74 -28.90
CA MET A 743 -7.62 22.50 -28.35
C MET A 743 -8.62 22.05 -29.42
N LEU A 744 -8.70 22.76 -30.54
CA LEU A 744 -9.58 22.40 -31.66
C LEU A 744 -9.21 21.04 -32.28
N SER A 745 -7.92 20.73 -32.40
CA SER A 745 -7.48 19.41 -32.87
C SER A 745 -7.85 18.30 -31.88
N SER A 746 -7.90 18.59 -30.58
CA SER A 746 -8.29 17.61 -29.56
C SER A 746 -9.79 17.36 -29.58
N VAL A 747 -10.60 18.41 -29.74
CA VAL A 747 -12.06 18.32 -29.93
C VAL A 747 -12.40 17.55 -31.22
N SER A 748 -11.65 17.79 -32.30
CA SER A 748 -11.83 17.05 -33.55
C SER A 748 -11.59 15.54 -33.39
N LEU A 749 -10.67 15.13 -32.51
CA LEU A 749 -10.42 13.72 -32.20
C LEU A 749 -11.57 13.12 -31.39
N ALA A 750 -12.09 13.86 -30.42
CA ALA A 750 -13.23 13.42 -29.60
C ALA A 750 -14.55 13.30 -30.41
N ALA A 751 -14.69 14.06 -31.49
CA ALA A 751 -15.88 14.05 -32.35
C ALA A 751 -15.89 12.94 -33.41
N GLU A 752 -14.82 12.15 -33.53
CA GLU A 752 -14.68 11.09 -34.54
C GLU A 752 -15.70 9.95 -34.32
N ASP A 753 -16.29 9.45 -35.40
CA ASP A 753 -17.18 8.28 -35.37
C ASP A 753 -16.37 6.99 -35.50
N PRO A 754 -16.29 6.14 -34.45
CA PRO A 754 -15.50 4.92 -34.50
C PRO A 754 -16.16 3.81 -35.35
N ILE A 755 -17.48 3.85 -35.57
CA ILE A 755 -18.24 2.77 -36.23
C ILE A 755 -18.30 3.02 -37.74
N ARG A 756 -18.57 4.26 -38.15
CA ARG A 756 -18.81 4.61 -39.57
C ARG A 756 -17.65 5.42 -40.15
N SER A 757 -16.66 4.73 -40.71
CA SER A 757 -15.46 5.35 -41.30
C SER A 757 -15.78 6.40 -42.39
N HIS A 758 -16.78 6.16 -43.25
CA HIS A 758 -17.17 7.04 -44.36
C HIS A 758 -18.31 8.02 -44.03
N SER A 759 -18.59 8.28 -42.74
CA SER A 759 -19.59 9.26 -42.34
C SER A 759 -19.23 10.67 -42.83
N PHE A 760 -20.24 11.48 -43.18
CA PHE A 760 -20.04 12.90 -43.53
C PHE A 760 -19.24 13.65 -42.45
N ARG A 761 -19.52 13.34 -41.18
CA ARG A 761 -18.76 13.85 -40.03
C ARG A 761 -17.28 13.50 -40.13
N ASN A 762 -16.94 12.23 -40.35
CA ASN A 762 -15.55 11.79 -40.45
C ASN A 762 -14.83 12.37 -41.66
N ASN A 763 -15.52 12.58 -42.78
CA ASN A 763 -14.94 13.25 -43.94
C ASN A 763 -14.58 14.72 -43.62
N ILE A 764 -15.46 15.46 -42.94
CA ILE A 764 -15.17 16.84 -42.49
C ILE A 764 -14.01 16.87 -41.49
N LEU A 765 -14.04 15.98 -40.48
CA LEU A 765 -12.99 15.89 -39.48
C LEU A 765 -11.64 15.51 -40.12
N GLY A 766 -11.65 14.68 -41.17
CA GLY A 766 -10.48 14.38 -41.98
C GLY A 766 -9.89 15.62 -42.67
N TYR A 767 -10.73 16.49 -43.24
CA TYR A 767 -10.28 17.78 -43.79
C TYR A 767 -9.71 18.70 -42.72
N ALA A 768 -10.35 18.79 -41.55
CA ALA A 768 -9.84 19.55 -40.42
C ALA A 768 -8.47 19.03 -39.95
N ASP A 769 -8.26 17.71 -39.97
CA ASP A 769 -6.98 17.09 -39.60
C ASP A 769 -5.82 17.48 -40.52
N TYR A 770 -6.08 17.62 -41.83
CA TYR A 770 -5.08 18.17 -42.77
C TYR A 770 -4.70 19.60 -42.42
N VAL A 771 -5.67 20.45 -42.06
CA VAL A 771 -5.43 21.85 -41.66
C VAL A 771 -4.58 21.91 -40.39
N PHE A 772 -4.94 21.15 -39.35
CA PHE A 772 -4.20 21.14 -38.09
C PHE A 772 -2.78 20.61 -38.27
N THR A 773 -2.61 19.50 -38.98
CA THR A 773 -1.28 18.91 -39.21
C THR A 773 -0.39 19.84 -40.02
N SER A 774 -0.94 20.55 -41.01
CA SER A 774 -0.21 21.57 -41.76
C SER A 774 0.28 22.71 -40.86
N MET A 775 -0.60 23.26 -40.02
CA MET A 775 -0.25 24.32 -39.08
C MET A 775 0.83 23.90 -38.07
N PHE A 776 0.76 22.67 -37.57
CA PHE A 776 1.78 22.13 -36.66
C PHE A 776 3.09 21.81 -37.37
N THR A 777 3.05 21.35 -38.62
CA THR A 777 4.25 21.17 -39.44
C THR A 777 4.95 22.52 -39.64
N PHE A 778 4.18 23.58 -39.92
CA PHE A 778 4.70 24.94 -40.03
C PHE A 778 5.35 25.43 -38.72
N GLU A 779 4.70 25.19 -37.58
CA GLU A 779 5.27 25.49 -36.26
C GLU A 779 6.62 24.80 -36.03
N ILE A 780 6.73 23.51 -36.36
CA ILE A 780 7.98 22.75 -36.20
C ILE A 780 9.07 23.29 -37.13
N ILE A 781 8.75 23.61 -38.38
CA ILE A 781 9.71 24.22 -39.32
C ILE A 781 10.24 25.55 -38.76
N LEU A 782 9.38 26.41 -38.23
CA LEU A 782 9.79 27.65 -37.58
C LEU A 782 10.72 27.36 -36.37
N LYS A 783 10.37 26.40 -35.51
CA LYS A 783 11.20 26.04 -34.34
C LYS A 783 12.56 25.47 -34.72
N VAL A 784 12.62 24.59 -35.72
CA VAL A 784 13.86 23.95 -36.18
C VAL A 784 14.78 24.96 -36.88
N THR A 785 14.22 25.92 -37.62
CA THR A 785 15.00 27.03 -38.22
C THR A 785 15.55 28.00 -37.18
N ALA A 786 14.82 28.27 -36.09
CA ALA A 786 15.26 29.15 -35.01
C ALA A 786 16.35 28.52 -34.11
N PHE A 787 16.13 27.26 -33.65
CA PHE A 787 16.98 26.59 -32.65
C PHE A 787 17.98 25.57 -33.22
N GLY A 788 17.83 25.17 -34.49
CA GLY A 788 18.64 24.12 -35.14
C GLY A 788 18.20 22.70 -34.78
N ALA A 789 18.53 21.72 -35.62
CA ALA A 789 18.01 20.34 -35.51
C ALA A 789 18.73 19.46 -34.46
N PHE A 790 20.01 19.13 -34.64
CA PHE A 790 20.69 18.10 -33.82
C PHE A 790 22.08 18.46 -33.24
N LEU A 791 22.85 19.37 -33.85
CA LEU A 791 24.30 19.47 -33.57
C LEU A 791 24.73 20.36 -32.39
N HIS A 792 23.96 21.37 -31.99
CA HIS A 792 24.41 22.39 -31.03
C HIS A 792 23.86 22.20 -29.61
N LYS A 793 24.58 22.70 -28.60
CA LYS A 793 24.08 22.81 -27.21
C LYS A 793 22.96 23.85 -27.21
N GLY A 794 21.71 23.38 -27.29
CA GLY A 794 20.50 24.21 -27.48
C GLY A 794 19.63 23.81 -28.67
N SER A 795 19.97 22.75 -29.41
CA SER A 795 19.17 22.26 -30.55
C SER A 795 17.80 21.72 -30.15
N PHE A 796 16.83 21.86 -31.06
CA PHE A 796 15.42 21.55 -30.88
C PHE A 796 15.18 20.12 -30.37
N CYS A 797 15.81 19.11 -31.00
CA CYS A 797 15.58 17.68 -30.70
C CYS A 797 16.21 17.18 -29.39
N ARG A 798 16.99 18.01 -28.70
CA ARG A 798 17.68 17.61 -27.45
C ARG A 798 16.80 17.76 -26.21
N ASN A 799 15.71 18.52 -26.31
CA ASN A 799 14.70 18.65 -25.26
C ASN A 799 13.61 17.58 -25.46
N TYR A 800 13.35 16.76 -24.44
CA TYR A 800 12.35 15.69 -24.48
C TYR A 800 10.95 16.16 -24.90
N PHE A 801 10.52 17.36 -24.47
CA PHE A 801 9.21 17.90 -24.84
C PHE A 801 9.12 18.33 -26.30
N ASN A 802 10.22 18.81 -26.86
CA ASN A 802 10.30 19.17 -28.28
C ASN A 802 10.38 17.92 -29.18
N LEU A 803 10.98 16.84 -28.67
CA LEU A 803 10.99 15.54 -29.34
C LEU A 803 9.57 14.94 -29.40
N LEU A 804 8.76 15.12 -28.34
CA LEU A 804 7.34 14.75 -28.36
C LEU A 804 6.58 15.53 -29.43
N ASP A 805 6.76 16.85 -29.50
CA ASP A 805 6.17 17.71 -30.53
C ASP A 805 6.52 17.21 -31.95
N LEU A 806 7.78 16.84 -32.18
CA LEU A 806 8.25 16.29 -33.46
C LEU A 806 7.63 14.92 -33.77
N LEU A 807 7.55 14.04 -32.78
CA LEU A 807 6.98 12.70 -32.91
C LEU A 807 5.50 12.76 -33.30
N VAL A 808 4.72 13.62 -32.64
CA VAL A 808 3.28 13.78 -32.94
C VAL A 808 3.05 14.22 -34.39
N VAL A 809 3.78 15.23 -34.85
CA VAL A 809 3.66 15.71 -36.24
C VAL A 809 4.16 14.65 -37.24
N GLY A 810 5.26 13.95 -36.91
CA GLY A 810 5.79 12.87 -37.73
C GLY A 810 4.80 11.72 -37.92
N VAL A 811 4.14 11.27 -36.85
CA VAL A 811 3.10 10.22 -36.90
C VAL A 811 1.93 10.67 -37.78
N SER A 812 1.46 11.92 -37.65
CA SER A 812 0.37 12.44 -38.48
C SER A 812 0.72 12.47 -39.97
N LEU A 813 1.93 12.90 -40.33
CA LEU A 813 2.40 12.93 -41.73
C LEU A 813 2.55 11.53 -42.33
N VAL A 814 3.16 10.60 -41.59
CA VAL A 814 3.31 9.19 -42.04
C VAL A 814 1.94 8.54 -42.23
N SER A 815 1.00 8.84 -41.35
CA SER A 815 -0.35 8.31 -41.44
C SER A 815 -1.13 8.81 -42.68
N PHE A 816 -0.81 10.00 -43.21
CA PHE A 816 -1.37 10.47 -44.49
C PHE A 816 -0.69 9.85 -45.72
N GLY A 817 0.62 9.58 -45.64
CA GLY A 817 1.37 8.98 -46.74
C GLY A 817 1.00 7.52 -47.03
N ILE A 818 0.47 6.79 -46.03
CA ILE A 818 0.10 5.39 -46.17
C ILE A 818 -1.43 5.27 -46.26
N GLN A 819 -1.96 5.30 -47.49
CA GLN A 819 -3.40 5.16 -47.76
C GLN A 819 -3.91 3.71 -47.64
N SER A 820 -3.03 2.72 -47.54
CA SER A 820 -3.45 1.31 -47.39
C SER A 820 -3.98 1.04 -45.98
N SER A 821 -5.29 0.89 -45.86
CA SER A 821 -6.01 0.53 -44.64
C SER A 821 -5.77 -0.92 -44.19
N ALA A 822 -5.10 -1.74 -45.01
CA ALA A 822 -4.94 -3.17 -44.79
C ALA A 822 -3.85 -3.53 -43.75
N ILE A 823 -2.96 -2.61 -43.40
CA ILE A 823 -1.83 -2.90 -42.50
C ILE A 823 -2.21 -2.53 -41.06
N SER A 824 -2.13 -3.50 -40.13
CA SER A 824 -2.37 -3.31 -38.69
C SER A 824 -1.57 -2.15 -38.08
N VAL A 825 -0.38 -1.89 -38.62
CA VAL A 825 0.50 -0.77 -38.25
C VAL A 825 -0.17 0.60 -38.47
N VAL A 826 -0.98 0.77 -39.52
CA VAL A 826 -1.67 2.06 -39.78
C VAL A 826 -2.74 2.33 -38.71
N LYS A 827 -3.37 1.29 -38.15
CA LYS A 827 -4.29 1.44 -37.01
C LYS A 827 -3.54 1.95 -35.77
N ILE A 828 -2.35 1.42 -35.48
CA ILE A 828 -1.51 1.87 -34.35
C ILE A 828 -1.08 3.34 -34.55
N LEU A 829 -0.66 3.71 -35.77
CA LEU A 829 -0.29 5.09 -36.09
C LEU A 829 -1.46 6.07 -35.94
N ARG A 830 -2.69 5.65 -36.23
CA ARG A 830 -3.90 6.45 -35.96
C ARG A 830 -4.15 6.62 -34.46
N VAL A 831 -3.97 5.57 -33.66
CA VAL A 831 -4.09 5.64 -32.18
C VAL A 831 -3.06 6.62 -31.60
N LEU A 832 -1.83 6.65 -32.10
CA LEU A 832 -0.80 7.59 -31.64
C LEU A 832 -1.14 9.07 -31.88
N ARG A 833 -2.15 9.40 -32.69
CA ARG A 833 -2.69 10.77 -32.81
C ARG A 833 -3.31 11.28 -31.50
N VAL A 834 -3.66 10.37 -30.57
CA VAL A 834 -4.10 10.72 -29.21
C VAL A 834 -3.04 11.47 -28.40
N LEU A 835 -1.77 11.48 -28.84
CA LEU A 835 -0.70 12.22 -28.18
C LEU A 835 -0.75 13.75 -28.45
N ARG A 836 -1.62 14.25 -29.35
CA ARG A 836 -1.74 15.68 -29.69
C ARG A 836 -2.03 16.60 -28.50
N PRO A 837 -2.92 16.28 -27.54
CA PRO A 837 -3.16 17.11 -26.36
C PRO A 837 -1.92 17.23 -25.45
N LEU A 838 -1.02 16.24 -25.43
CA LEU A 838 0.21 16.29 -24.60
C LEU A 838 1.15 17.42 -24.99
N ARG A 839 1.01 17.96 -26.21
CA ARG A 839 1.75 19.14 -26.67
C ARG A 839 1.42 20.40 -25.86
N ALA A 840 0.23 20.45 -25.25
CA ALA A 840 -0.15 21.52 -24.33
C ALA A 840 0.77 21.57 -23.09
N ILE A 841 1.33 20.44 -22.65
CA ILE A 841 2.26 20.37 -21.49
C ILE A 841 3.49 21.25 -21.72
N ASN A 842 4.05 21.26 -22.93
CA ASN A 842 5.23 22.09 -23.24
C ASN A 842 4.90 23.59 -23.25
N ARG A 843 3.62 23.96 -23.38
CA ARG A 843 3.14 25.34 -23.51
C ARG A 843 2.63 25.91 -22.18
N ALA A 844 1.92 25.11 -21.39
CA ALA A 844 1.41 25.50 -20.09
C ALA A 844 2.47 25.24 -19.00
N LYS A 845 3.08 26.32 -18.48
CA LYS A 845 4.13 26.23 -17.45
C LYS A 845 3.66 25.48 -16.20
N GLY A 846 2.43 25.73 -15.73
CA GLY A 846 1.85 25.01 -14.59
C GLY A 846 1.79 23.49 -14.82
N LEU A 847 1.27 23.05 -15.98
CA LEU A 847 1.19 21.63 -16.31
C LEU A 847 2.58 20.99 -16.47
N LYS A 848 3.55 21.73 -17.04
CA LYS A 848 4.94 21.30 -17.15
C LYS A 848 5.58 21.04 -15.78
N HIS A 849 5.40 21.96 -14.84
CA HIS A 849 5.90 21.81 -13.47
C HIS A 849 5.26 20.61 -12.77
N VAL A 850 3.93 20.46 -12.85
CA VAL A 850 3.23 19.31 -12.25
C VAL A 850 3.77 17.98 -12.78
N VAL A 851 3.95 17.85 -14.11
CA VAL A 851 4.49 16.63 -14.73
C VAL A 851 5.94 16.37 -14.29
N GLN A 852 6.77 17.43 -14.14
CA GLN A 852 8.13 17.29 -13.64
C GLN A 852 8.17 16.79 -12.19
N CYS A 853 7.32 17.34 -11.31
CA CYS A 853 7.19 16.86 -9.93
C CYS A 853 6.80 15.38 -9.88
N VAL A 854 5.89 14.94 -10.75
CA VAL A 854 5.51 13.53 -10.87
C VAL A 854 6.71 12.67 -11.31
N PHE A 855 7.51 13.10 -12.29
CA PHE A 855 8.70 12.34 -12.70
C PHE A 855 9.77 12.22 -11.60
N VAL A 856 9.98 13.28 -10.82
CA VAL A 856 10.88 13.25 -9.66
C VAL A 856 10.36 12.24 -8.63
N ALA A 857 9.06 12.27 -8.34
CA ALA A 857 8.43 11.35 -7.40
C ALA A 857 8.44 9.89 -7.87
N ILE A 858 8.22 9.59 -9.16
CA ILE A 858 8.26 8.21 -9.68
C ILE A 858 9.60 7.54 -9.41
N ARG A 859 10.72 8.27 -9.49
CA ARG A 859 12.05 7.70 -9.24
C ARG A 859 12.23 7.25 -7.79
N THR A 860 11.66 7.98 -6.84
CA THR A 860 11.76 7.67 -5.41
C THR A 860 10.77 6.55 -5.06
N ILE A 861 9.54 6.63 -5.59
CA ILE A 861 8.46 5.63 -5.43
C ILE A 861 8.82 4.26 -6.04
N GLY A 862 9.64 4.23 -7.10
CA GLY A 862 9.97 3.01 -7.83
C GLY A 862 10.52 1.88 -6.96
N ASN A 863 11.27 2.18 -5.89
CA ASN A 863 11.74 1.16 -4.96
C ASN A 863 10.58 0.45 -4.24
N ILE A 864 9.60 1.20 -3.74
CA ILE A 864 8.43 0.65 -3.05
C ILE A 864 7.59 -0.17 -4.04
N MET A 865 7.36 0.34 -5.26
CA MET A 865 6.63 -0.40 -6.30
C MET A 865 7.28 -1.73 -6.63
N ILE A 866 8.62 -1.79 -6.70
CA ILE A 866 9.36 -3.05 -6.91
C ILE A 866 9.11 -4.01 -5.76
N VAL A 867 9.13 -3.54 -4.50
CA VAL A 867 8.84 -4.37 -3.32
C VAL A 867 7.41 -4.90 -3.33
N THR A 868 6.42 -4.04 -3.61
CA THR A 868 5.01 -4.46 -3.71
C THR A 868 4.80 -5.49 -4.82
N THR A 869 5.42 -5.26 -5.99
CA THR A 869 5.36 -6.22 -7.12
C THR A 869 6.03 -7.55 -6.76
N LEU A 870 7.17 -7.53 -6.05
CA LEU A 870 7.85 -8.74 -5.59
C LEU A 870 6.96 -9.52 -4.61
N LEU A 871 6.34 -8.84 -3.65
CA LEU A 871 5.42 -9.50 -2.70
C LEU A 871 4.18 -10.05 -3.41
N GLN A 872 3.58 -9.29 -4.34
CA GLN A 872 2.47 -9.78 -5.17
C GLN A 872 2.87 -11.01 -5.97
N PHE A 873 4.08 -11.03 -6.55
CA PHE A 873 4.63 -12.19 -7.25
C PHE A 873 4.79 -13.40 -6.30
N MET A 874 5.24 -13.20 -5.06
CA MET A 874 5.33 -14.28 -4.06
C MET A 874 3.96 -14.87 -3.73
N PHE A 875 2.97 -14.02 -3.46
CA PHE A 875 1.59 -14.46 -3.22
C PHE A 875 0.97 -15.13 -4.46
N ALA A 876 1.30 -14.65 -5.67
CA ALA A 876 0.85 -15.27 -6.91
C ALA A 876 1.39 -16.69 -7.03
N CYS A 877 2.67 -16.91 -6.73
CA CYS A 877 3.25 -18.25 -6.71
C CYS A 877 2.60 -19.16 -5.65
N ILE A 878 2.30 -18.63 -4.45
CA ILE A 878 1.53 -19.38 -3.43
C ILE A 878 0.14 -19.74 -3.98
N GLY A 879 -0.54 -18.79 -4.62
CA GLY A 879 -1.85 -18.99 -5.21
C GLY A 879 -1.86 -20.06 -6.31
N VAL A 880 -0.86 -20.07 -7.20
CA VAL A 880 -0.71 -21.12 -8.22
C VAL A 880 -0.55 -22.50 -7.57
N GLN A 881 0.27 -22.62 -6.52
CA GLN A 881 0.42 -23.89 -5.79
C GLN A 881 -0.89 -24.36 -5.16
N LEU A 882 -1.70 -23.44 -4.64
CA LEU A 882 -2.95 -23.78 -3.96
C LEU A 882 -4.10 -24.07 -4.93
N PHE A 883 -4.19 -23.35 -6.06
CA PHE A 883 -5.41 -23.26 -6.87
C PHE A 883 -5.25 -23.65 -8.35
N LYS A 884 -4.06 -23.99 -8.84
CA LYS A 884 -3.86 -24.38 -10.26
C LYS A 884 -4.84 -25.47 -10.69
N GLY A 885 -5.59 -25.26 -11.77
CA GLY A 885 -6.51 -26.26 -12.30
C GLY A 885 -7.75 -26.55 -11.47
N LYS A 886 -8.02 -25.81 -10.39
CA LYS A 886 -9.13 -26.07 -9.45
C LYS A 886 -10.32 -25.11 -9.59
N PHE A 887 -10.23 -24.12 -10.47
CA PHE A 887 -11.28 -23.10 -10.69
C PHE A 887 -12.19 -23.43 -11.87
N TYR A 888 -12.03 -24.61 -12.45
CA TYR A 888 -12.92 -25.12 -13.48
C TYR A 888 -14.26 -25.55 -12.88
N ARG A 889 -15.34 -25.27 -13.60
CA ARG A 889 -16.68 -25.74 -13.27
C ARG A 889 -17.44 -26.13 -14.52
N CYS A 890 -18.36 -27.08 -14.36
CA CYS A 890 -19.37 -27.33 -15.38
C CYS A 890 -20.47 -26.27 -15.30
N THR A 891 -21.13 -25.97 -16.42
CA THR A 891 -22.38 -25.17 -16.40
C THR A 891 -23.53 -25.88 -15.68
N ASP A 892 -23.46 -27.21 -15.57
CA ASP A 892 -24.37 -28.06 -14.77
C ASP A 892 -23.68 -28.44 -13.45
N GLU A 893 -24.16 -27.89 -12.33
CA GLU A 893 -23.58 -28.11 -11.00
C GLU A 893 -23.63 -29.58 -10.53
N ALA A 894 -24.50 -30.39 -11.13
CA ALA A 894 -24.56 -31.82 -10.83
C ALA A 894 -23.36 -32.60 -11.39
N LYS A 895 -22.61 -32.04 -12.34
CA LYS A 895 -21.46 -32.69 -12.99
C LYS A 895 -20.15 -32.10 -12.52
N GLN A 896 -19.29 -32.99 -12.01
CA GLN A 896 -18.03 -32.62 -11.36
C GLN A 896 -16.81 -32.85 -12.25
N ASN A 897 -16.91 -33.67 -13.29
CA ASN A 897 -15.78 -34.06 -14.14
C ASN A 897 -15.93 -33.50 -15.57
N PRO A 898 -14.82 -33.17 -16.26
CA PRO A 898 -14.84 -32.68 -17.64
C PRO A 898 -15.37 -33.72 -18.64
N GLU A 899 -15.21 -35.02 -18.36
CA GLU A 899 -15.76 -36.09 -19.21
C GLU A 899 -17.29 -36.20 -19.09
N GLU A 900 -17.82 -35.94 -17.88
CA GLU A 900 -19.26 -35.95 -17.61
C GLU A 900 -19.95 -34.65 -18.03
N CYS A 901 -19.20 -33.55 -18.10
CA CYS A 901 -19.68 -32.24 -18.52
C CYS A 901 -19.78 -32.14 -20.06
N ARG A 902 -20.58 -33.02 -20.65
CA ARG A 902 -20.88 -33.04 -22.09
C ARG A 902 -22.38 -33.23 -22.33
N GLY A 903 -22.85 -32.78 -23.49
CA GLY A 903 -24.25 -32.88 -23.90
C GLY A 903 -25.10 -31.70 -23.42
N ILE A 904 -26.39 -31.92 -23.22
CA ILE A 904 -27.36 -30.89 -22.84
C ILE A 904 -27.91 -31.14 -21.43
N TYR A 905 -28.31 -30.07 -20.76
CA TYR A 905 -28.99 -30.11 -19.46
C TYR A 905 -30.17 -29.13 -19.45
N ILE A 906 -31.08 -29.33 -18.50
CA ILE A 906 -32.29 -28.53 -18.34
C ILE A 906 -32.07 -27.54 -17.21
N VAL A 907 -32.37 -26.28 -17.46
CA VAL A 907 -32.41 -25.21 -16.47
C VAL A 907 -33.87 -24.81 -16.27
N TYR A 908 -34.29 -24.76 -15.01
CA TYR A 908 -35.60 -24.27 -14.61
C TYR A 908 -35.47 -22.80 -14.23
N LYS A 909 -36.16 -21.91 -14.97
CA LYS A 909 -36.15 -20.49 -14.67
C LYS A 909 -36.92 -20.27 -13.35
N ASP A 910 -36.32 -19.59 -12.38
CA ASP A 910 -36.91 -19.29 -11.06
C ASP A 910 -37.36 -20.52 -10.26
N GLY A 911 -36.80 -21.70 -10.54
CA GLY A 911 -37.24 -22.96 -9.91
C GLY A 911 -38.60 -23.47 -10.40
N ASP A 912 -39.18 -22.83 -11.42
CA ASP A 912 -40.44 -23.27 -12.01
C ASP A 912 -40.22 -24.50 -12.89
N VAL A 913 -40.73 -25.63 -12.42
CA VAL A 913 -40.62 -26.93 -13.10
C VAL A 913 -41.40 -26.94 -14.41
N ASP A 914 -42.39 -26.07 -14.56
CA ASP A 914 -43.30 -26.04 -15.71
C ASP A 914 -42.68 -25.33 -16.94
N ASN A 915 -41.59 -24.57 -16.76
CA ASN A 915 -40.89 -23.83 -17.83
C ASN A 915 -39.41 -24.23 -18.00
N PRO A 916 -39.11 -25.44 -18.52
CA PRO A 916 -37.74 -25.91 -18.71
C PRO A 916 -37.05 -25.28 -19.94
N MET A 917 -35.83 -24.79 -19.75
CA MET A 917 -34.95 -24.32 -20.83
C MET A 917 -33.80 -25.31 -21.05
N VAL A 918 -33.50 -25.64 -22.31
CA VAL A 918 -32.37 -26.52 -22.64
C VAL A 918 -31.12 -25.69 -22.89
N LYS A 919 -30.03 -25.99 -22.17
CA LYS A 919 -28.70 -25.38 -22.37
C LYS A 919 -27.64 -26.47 -22.59
N GLU A 920 -26.53 -26.10 -23.23
CA GLU A 920 -25.39 -27.01 -23.45
C GLU A 920 -24.48 -27.04 -22.21
N ARG A 921 -23.94 -28.22 -21.90
CA ARG A 921 -22.92 -28.40 -20.86
C ARG A 921 -21.57 -27.98 -21.39
N VAL A 922 -20.95 -27.00 -20.73
CA VAL A 922 -19.61 -26.51 -21.08
C VAL A 922 -18.73 -26.53 -19.84
N TRP A 923 -17.55 -27.14 -19.97
CA TRP A 923 -16.52 -27.08 -18.94
C TRP A 923 -15.73 -25.79 -19.10
N GLN A 924 -15.95 -24.85 -18.19
CA GLN A 924 -15.39 -23.50 -18.28
C GLN A 924 -14.54 -23.15 -17.07
N ASN A 925 -13.48 -22.39 -17.31
CA ASN A 925 -12.64 -21.83 -16.25
C ASN A 925 -13.22 -20.48 -15.78
N SER A 926 -12.82 -20.03 -14.60
CA SER A 926 -13.07 -18.68 -14.13
C SER A 926 -12.20 -17.66 -14.89
N ASP A 927 -12.76 -16.48 -15.18
CA ASP A 927 -12.05 -15.38 -15.87
C ASP A 927 -10.77 -14.98 -15.14
N PHE A 928 -10.87 -14.81 -13.82
CA PHE A 928 -9.72 -14.70 -12.92
C PHE A 928 -9.41 -16.06 -12.33
N ASN A 929 -8.19 -16.56 -12.58
CA ASN A 929 -7.71 -17.89 -12.17
C ASN A 929 -6.23 -17.87 -11.79
N PHE A 930 -5.77 -18.99 -11.22
CA PHE A 930 -4.41 -19.19 -10.72
C PHE A 930 -3.69 -20.31 -11.49
N ASP A 931 -3.98 -20.46 -12.78
CA ASP A 931 -3.41 -21.54 -13.61
C ASP A 931 -1.94 -21.30 -13.96
N ASN A 932 -1.49 -20.04 -13.97
CA ASN A 932 -0.10 -19.65 -14.11
C ASN A 932 0.17 -18.37 -13.29
N VAL A 933 1.45 -18.03 -13.09
CA VAL A 933 1.83 -16.91 -12.22
C VAL A 933 1.33 -15.56 -12.73
N LEU A 934 1.28 -15.32 -14.04
CA LEU A 934 0.82 -14.04 -14.58
C LEU A 934 -0.69 -13.86 -14.39
N SER A 935 -1.50 -14.90 -14.66
CA SER A 935 -2.93 -14.92 -14.37
C SER A 935 -3.20 -14.73 -12.88
N ALA A 936 -2.42 -15.41 -12.02
CA ALA A 936 -2.50 -15.25 -10.58
C ALA A 936 -2.16 -13.82 -10.11
N MET A 937 -1.15 -13.19 -10.71
CA MET A 937 -0.83 -11.78 -10.43
C MET A 937 -1.99 -10.86 -10.82
N MET A 938 -2.66 -11.11 -11.95
CA MET A 938 -3.84 -10.35 -12.37
C MET A 938 -5.02 -10.55 -11.41
N ALA A 939 -5.29 -11.79 -11.00
CA ALA A 939 -6.35 -12.08 -10.03
C ALA A 939 -6.05 -11.44 -8.65
N LEU A 940 -4.80 -11.44 -8.22
CA LEU A 940 -4.40 -10.75 -6.98
C LEU A 940 -4.45 -9.22 -7.14
N PHE A 941 -4.19 -8.69 -8.33
CA PHE A 941 -4.34 -7.27 -8.59
C PHE A 941 -5.79 -6.82 -8.40
N THR A 942 -6.78 -7.55 -8.90
CA THR A 942 -8.20 -7.22 -8.67
C THR A 942 -8.58 -7.31 -7.19
N VAL A 943 -8.06 -8.31 -6.47
CA VAL A 943 -8.23 -8.39 -5.01
C VAL A 943 -7.60 -7.19 -4.30
N SER A 944 -6.46 -6.69 -4.79
CA SER A 944 -5.78 -5.53 -4.19
C SER A 944 -6.51 -4.20 -4.41
N THR A 945 -7.37 -4.13 -5.43
CA THR A 945 -8.25 -2.98 -5.67
C THR A 945 -9.58 -3.09 -4.94
N PHE A 946 -9.80 -4.17 -4.19
CA PHE A 946 -11.06 -4.54 -3.54
C PHE A 946 -12.23 -4.85 -4.48
N GLU A 947 -11.99 -5.12 -5.76
CA GLU A 947 -13.04 -5.33 -6.76
C GLU A 947 -13.24 -6.82 -7.08
N GLY A 948 -14.47 -7.32 -6.94
CA GLY A 948 -14.87 -8.70 -7.24
C GLY A 948 -14.20 -9.76 -6.36
N TRP A 949 -13.55 -9.36 -5.26
CA TRP A 949 -12.78 -10.25 -4.42
C TRP A 949 -13.62 -11.29 -3.64
N PRO A 950 -14.87 -11.01 -3.19
CA PRO A 950 -15.70 -12.02 -2.53
C PRO A 950 -16.08 -13.15 -3.50
N ALA A 951 -16.35 -12.83 -4.77
CA ALA A 951 -16.63 -13.85 -5.79
C ALA A 951 -15.41 -14.77 -6.01
N LEU A 952 -14.20 -14.23 -6.04
CA LEU A 952 -12.97 -15.02 -6.14
C LEU A 952 -12.70 -15.83 -4.87
N LEU A 953 -12.97 -15.27 -3.69
CA LEU A 953 -12.86 -15.93 -2.39
C LEU A 953 -13.74 -17.18 -2.33
N TYR A 954 -15.03 -17.07 -2.64
CA TYR A 954 -15.95 -18.20 -2.55
C TYR A 954 -15.63 -19.29 -3.59
N LYS A 955 -15.20 -18.91 -4.80
CA LYS A 955 -14.64 -19.87 -5.78
C LYS A 955 -13.42 -20.61 -5.21
N ALA A 956 -12.56 -19.93 -4.45
CA ALA A 956 -11.41 -20.55 -3.82
C ALA A 956 -11.79 -21.45 -2.63
N ILE A 957 -12.79 -21.08 -1.83
CA ILE A 957 -13.32 -21.91 -0.74
C ILE A 957 -13.94 -23.21 -1.28
N ASP A 958 -14.66 -23.11 -2.40
CA ASP A 958 -15.31 -24.26 -3.02
C ASP A 958 -14.36 -25.14 -3.85
N SER A 959 -13.14 -24.65 -4.10
CA SER A 959 -12.17 -25.39 -4.91
C SER A 959 -11.87 -26.75 -4.29
N ASN A 960 -11.82 -27.80 -5.12
CA ASN A 960 -11.58 -29.17 -4.67
C ASN A 960 -10.23 -29.72 -5.20
N GLY A 961 -10.25 -30.53 -6.25
CA GLY A 961 -9.09 -31.13 -6.90
C GLY A 961 -8.83 -30.54 -8.29
N GLU A 962 -7.73 -30.93 -8.91
CA GLU A 962 -7.46 -30.60 -10.31
C GLU A 962 -8.47 -31.36 -11.20
N ASN A 963 -9.07 -30.69 -12.19
CA ASN A 963 -10.09 -31.27 -13.08
C ASN A 963 -11.37 -31.76 -12.39
N VAL A 964 -11.63 -31.30 -11.17
CA VAL A 964 -12.85 -31.61 -10.43
C VAL A 964 -13.57 -30.29 -10.14
N GLY A 965 -14.88 -30.33 -10.26
CA GLY A 965 -15.74 -29.17 -10.02
C GLY A 965 -15.71 -28.71 -8.56
N PRO A 966 -16.32 -27.55 -8.31
CA PRO A 966 -16.41 -27.00 -6.97
C PRO A 966 -17.33 -27.84 -6.07
N VAL A 967 -16.98 -27.91 -4.78
CA VAL A 967 -17.79 -28.50 -3.72
C VAL A 967 -18.08 -27.40 -2.69
N TYR A 968 -19.36 -27.17 -2.41
CA TYR A 968 -19.83 -26.11 -1.52
C TYR A 968 -19.13 -26.16 -0.15
N ASN A 969 -18.48 -25.06 0.25
CA ASN A 969 -17.82 -24.88 1.55
C ASN A 969 -16.79 -25.97 1.90
N TYR A 970 -16.04 -26.47 0.91
CA TYR A 970 -15.06 -27.53 1.13
C TYR A 970 -13.84 -27.10 1.95
N ARG A 971 -13.25 -25.92 1.65
CA ARG A 971 -12.02 -25.43 2.31
C ARG A 971 -12.14 -23.98 2.78
N VAL A 972 -12.89 -23.77 3.86
CA VAL A 972 -13.11 -22.42 4.44
C VAL A 972 -11.80 -21.80 4.95
N GLU A 973 -10.80 -22.61 5.31
CA GLU A 973 -9.50 -22.17 5.82
C GLU A 973 -8.71 -21.35 4.79
N ILE A 974 -9.00 -21.53 3.50
CA ILE A 974 -8.39 -20.78 2.40
C ILE A 974 -8.70 -19.29 2.49
N SER A 975 -9.79 -18.90 3.15
CA SER A 975 -10.11 -17.47 3.35
C SER A 975 -8.99 -16.69 4.04
N ILE A 976 -8.18 -17.35 4.88
CA ILE A 976 -7.01 -16.75 5.55
C ILE A 976 -6.00 -16.23 4.52
N PHE A 977 -5.81 -16.91 3.39
CA PHE A 977 -4.90 -16.47 2.33
C PHE A 977 -5.29 -15.10 1.78
N PHE A 978 -6.58 -14.89 1.46
CA PHE A 978 -7.09 -13.63 0.93
C PHE A 978 -7.07 -12.52 1.98
N ILE A 979 -7.48 -12.81 3.23
CA ILE A 979 -7.44 -11.81 4.32
C ILE A 979 -6.00 -11.34 4.56
N ILE A 980 -5.03 -12.27 4.65
CA ILE A 980 -3.62 -11.91 4.84
C ILE A 980 -3.11 -11.09 3.65
N TYR A 981 -3.45 -11.49 2.42
CA TYR A 981 -3.06 -10.76 1.21
C TYR A 981 -3.60 -9.32 1.22
N ILE A 982 -4.89 -9.15 1.54
CA ILE A 982 -5.54 -7.84 1.65
C ILE A 982 -4.85 -6.98 2.72
N ILE A 983 -4.62 -7.52 3.91
CA ILE A 983 -3.97 -6.77 5.00
C ILE A 983 -2.55 -6.35 4.59
N ILE A 984 -1.75 -7.24 3.98
CA ILE A 984 -0.35 -6.93 3.64
C ILE A 984 -0.24 -6.01 2.43
N ILE A 985 -0.99 -6.25 1.35
CA ILE A 985 -0.83 -5.50 0.10
C ILE A 985 -1.79 -4.30 0.06
N ALA A 986 -3.09 -4.55 0.13
CA ALA A 986 -4.09 -3.49 -0.05
C ALA A 986 -4.06 -2.49 1.11
N PHE A 987 -3.79 -2.96 2.33
CA PHE A 987 -3.69 -2.09 3.49
C PHE A 987 -2.24 -1.61 3.73
N PHE A 988 -1.29 -2.46 4.11
CA PHE A 988 0.06 -1.98 4.47
C PHE A 988 0.83 -1.30 3.31
N MET A 989 0.89 -1.91 2.12
CA MET A 989 1.71 -1.39 1.02
C MET A 989 1.14 -0.10 0.42
N MET A 990 -0.19 0.00 0.26
CA MET A 990 -0.81 1.24 -0.19
C MET A 990 -0.57 2.39 0.80
N ASN A 991 -0.59 2.09 2.11
CA ASN A 991 -0.36 3.12 3.13
C ASN A 991 1.09 3.61 3.11
N ILE A 992 2.06 2.70 2.94
CA ILE A 992 3.47 3.06 2.75
C ILE A 992 3.65 3.90 1.49
N PHE A 993 2.99 3.53 0.40
CA PHE A 993 3.02 4.28 -0.85
C PHE A 993 2.49 5.71 -0.68
N VAL A 994 1.31 5.88 -0.09
CA VAL A 994 0.72 7.20 0.15
C VAL A 994 1.59 8.04 1.09
N GLY A 995 2.08 7.47 2.19
CA GLY A 995 2.98 8.16 3.12
C GLY A 995 4.22 8.70 2.41
N PHE A 996 4.87 7.89 1.58
CA PHE A 996 6.08 8.28 0.86
C PHE A 996 5.84 9.33 -0.24
N VAL A 997 4.70 9.27 -0.93
CA VAL A 997 4.26 10.31 -1.87
C VAL A 997 4.11 11.64 -1.13
N ILE A 998 3.48 11.64 0.05
CA ILE A 998 3.30 12.83 0.88
C ILE A 998 4.67 13.41 1.29
N VAL A 999 5.61 12.59 1.79
CA VAL A 999 6.99 13.07 2.12
C VAL A 999 7.60 13.75 0.91
N THR A 1000 7.60 13.06 -0.24
CA THR A 1000 8.30 13.56 -1.43
C THR A 1000 7.68 14.88 -1.89
N PHE A 1001 6.35 15.00 -1.81
CA PHE A 1001 5.66 16.23 -2.19
C PHE A 1001 5.92 17.37 -1.20
N GLN A 1002 5.98 17.07 0.11
CA GLN A 1002 6.38 18.04 1.15
C GLN A 1002 7.81 18.52 0.95
N GLU A 1003 8.77 17.62 0.72
CA GLU A 1003 10.18 17.96 0.46
C GLU A 1003 10.32 18.87 -0.77
N GLN A 1004 9.60 18.59 -1.85
CA GLN A 1004 9.59 19.44 -3.04
C GLN A 1004 8.96 20.82 -2.75
N GLY A 1005 7.85 20.86 -2.00
CA GLY A 1005 7.22 22.11 -1.57
C GLY A 1005 8.14 22.97 -0.68
N GLU A 1006 8.90 22.35 0.23
CA GLU A 1006 9.86 23.04 1.10
C GLU A 1006 11.09 23.55 0.34
N GLN A 1007 11.56 22.82 -0.68
CA GLN A 1007 12.63 23.29 -1.55
C GLN A 1007 12.23 24.55 -2.34
N GLU A 1008 10.96 24.68 -2.73
CA GLU A 1008 10.45 25.92 -3.33
C GLU A 1008 10.41 27.05 -2.30
N TYR A 1009 9.98 26.76 -1.07
CA TYR A 1009 9.85 27.75 -0.01
C TYR A 1009 11.20 28.33 0.46
N LYS A 1010 12.29 27.53 0.45
CA LYS A 1010 13.65 28.02 0.76
C LYS A 1010 14.17 29.13 -0.17
N ASN A 1011 13.47 29.41 -1.26
CA ASN A 1011 13.78 30.54 -2.14
C ASN A 1011 13.14 31.87 -1.66
N CYS A 1012 12.41 31.85 -0.55
CA CYS A 1012 11.82 33.02 0.11
C CYS A 1012 12.63 33.37 1.37
N GLU A 1013 12.79 34.66 1.65
CA GLU A 1013 13.51 35.16 2.85
C GLU A 1013 12.69 35.05 4.15
N LEU A 1014 11.41 34.69 4.06
CA LEU A 1014 10.47 34.61 5.19
C LEU A 1014 10.25 33.16 5.63
N ASP A 1015 10.01 32.93 6.93
CA ASP A 1015 9.64 31.62 7.49
C ASP A 1015 8.13 31.33 7.32
N LYS A 1016 7.69 30.07 7.34
CA LYS A 1016 6.30 29.61 7.06
C LYS A 1016 5.20 30.35 7.84
N ASN A 1017 5.54 30.91 9.00
CA ASN A 1017 4.60 31.66 9.86
C ASN A 1017 4.50 33.15 9.52
N GLN A 1018 5.51 33.72 8.85
CA GLN A 1018 5.56 35.10 8.38
C GLN A 1018 5.00 35.22 6.96
#